data_AF-A0A9J7E7V2-F1
#
_entry.id   AF-A0A9J7E7V2-F1
#
_cell.length_a   1.000
_cell.length_b   1.000
_cell.length_c   1.000
_cell.angle_alpha   90.00
_cell.angle_beta   90.00
_cell.angle_gamma   90.00
#
_symmetry.space_group_name_H-M   'P 1'
#
loop_
_entity.id
_entity.type
_entity.pdbx_description
1 polymer ?
#
loop_
_entity_poly.entity_id
_entity_poly.type
_entity_poly.pdbx_seq_one_letter_code
_entity_poly.pdbx_strand_id
1 'polypeptide(L)'
;MLVLMIIHFITLPVLTSRLVRGETAMDEKQPQPLISSRVVRTKYGDLRGFIVTPESRFLEPVEVFRGVPYASPPVGSLRFMPPVSGAQWSGVKIAEDFSPVCPQVLPDIRNETAVLKRISKGRLEYLKRILPFLTNQSEDCLYLNIYAPAQGVRDAVARYPVLVFVHGESYEWSSGNPYDGTVLASHAGLVVVTINYRLGILGFLNPRSDEFPRSPANYGLMDQIAALHWIKENVAVFGGDPTNVTLMGHGTGAACVHFLLTSLAVPEGLLFHRAVLMSGSGLSPWSLVADPSKYAAIVATHANCSPELTPPLLLRCLRERPLEALLSAPVQAPDFAYAFGPSVDGVVIDTGDLLVNPENGYEWGGQTVAHAPLGKQAQNAINIINAVLMRKSAVAQLTKYDLMLGVTKAEAYFAFSGDDVQYGIEADRRSKILKSFVRNTYSYHLSEILATIINEYTDWERPVQHPINIRDETLEALSDAQVVAPMVLTADTHSALRRNSYLYVFDYQTKYGDYPQRQGCIHGEELPYVFGAPLVGGLAHFSRNYTKAEVALSESVMLYWGNFAKTGNPNEAQESDPIRAGRQERVRMKNIEWTAYEAVHKKYLNIDTKAKLKNHYRAHRLSFWLNLVPDLHRPGGEDVPPSHHQLEHEDAALQPTLKTFSPPFKKTTDMVITDTGLATKIPVLGILNITSPLNFNIIGVNTPTQSTAATEVHKTDATTATPPEDGFAAYSTALSVTIAIGCSLLILNVLIFAGVYYQRDKTRMNGQDGHTNGAHLKKRVENGQMPNNICGDLEGALTYQTSLKNDPATILSHHHHSHHQLPPPEFADLPSNNVAGMATLPRAPPPPKLGKSNINTLASGQLQENQPLLSAHQMQMINTSTLTKKNTQLNAKSNVTMEELRV
;
A
#
# COMPACT_ATOMS: atom_id res chain seq x y z
N MET A 1 67.83 20.14 -26.61
CA MET A 1 66.90 21.16 -27.15
C MET A 1 65.61 20.57 -27.72
N LEU A 2 65.62 19.58 -28.62
CA LEU A 2 64.43 19.09 -29.33
C LEU A 2 63.20 18.81 -28.41
N VAL A 3 63.40 18.17 -27.26
CA VAL A 3 62.36 17.86 -26.26
C VAL A 3 61.66 19.13 -25.72
N LEU A 4 62.38 20.24 -25.54
CA LEU A 4 61.79 21.51 -25.09
C LEU A 4 60.91 22.17 -26.15
N MET A 5 61.22 21.99 -27.45
CA MET A 5 60.36 22.49 -28.53
C MET A 5 59.07 21.69 -28.65
N ILE A 6 59.13 20.36 -28.45
CA ILE A 6 57.95 19.48 -28.47
C ILE A 6 56.99 19.85 -27.33
N ILE A 7 57.50 20.11 -26.12
CA ILE A 7 56.66 20.58 -24.99
C ILE A 7 55.98 21.90 -25.36
N HIS A 8 56.71 22.88 -25.92
CA HIS A 8 56.15 24.18 -26.32
C HIS A 8 55.02 24.07 -27.36
N PHE A 9 55.16 23.19 -28.36
CA PHE A 9 54.15 22.98 -29.39
C PHE A 9 52.88 22.27 -28.88
N ILE A 10 52.98 21.45 -27.83
CA ILE A 10 51.83 20.75 -27.25
C ILE A 10 51.08 21.63 -26.24
N THR A 11 51.78 22.52 -25.50
CA THR A 11 51.12 23.39 -24.49
C THR A 11 50.38 24.59 -25.08
N LEU A 12 50.84 25.15 -26.21
CA LEU A 12 50.27 26.38 -26.77
C LEU A 12 48.77 26.27 -27.14
N PRO A 13 48.30 25.24 -27.89
CA PRO A 13 46.89 25.10 -28.25
C PRO A 13 45.97 24.96 -27.02
N VAL A 14 46.47 24.29 -25.97
CA VAL A 14 45.71 23.99 -24.74
C VAL A 14 45.51 25.25 -23.88
N LEU A 15 46.46 26.20 -23.91
CA LEU A 15 46.32 27.48 -23.22
C LEU A 15 45.48 28.49 -24.01
N THR A 16 45.63 28.57 -25.34
CA THR A 16 44.86 29.54 -26.15
C THR A 16 43.37 29.22 -26.21
N SER A 17 42.99 27.94 -26.27
CA SER A 17 41.57 27.53 -26.20
C SER A 17 40.92 27.75 -24.84
N ARG A 18 41.69 28.14 -23.80
CA ARG A 18 41.17 28.48 -22.46
C ARG A 18 41.15 29.98 -22.15
N LEU A 19 41.60 30.85 -23.06
CA LEU A 19 41.68 32.31 -22.81
C LEU A 19 40.93 33.21 -23.81
N VAL A 20 40.25 32.64 -24.82
CA VAL A 20 39.55 33.40 -25.88
C VAL A 20 38.01 33.23 -25.86
N ARG A 21 37.47 32.54 -24.84
CA ARG A 21 36.05 32.66 -24.46
C ARG A 21 35.94 33.24 -23.06
N GLY A 22 36.03 34.56 -22.99
CA GLY A 22 35.45 35.36 -21.91
C GLY A 22 33.93 35.42 -22.02
N GLU A 23 33.27 34.27 -22.17
CA GLU A 23 31.84 34.16 -21.92
C GLU A 23 31.69 34.20 -20.40
N THR A 24 31.11 35.30 -19.89
CA THR A 24 30.73 35.43 -18.49
C THR A 24 29.94 34.20 -18.06
N ALA A 25 30.21 33.66 -16.86
CA ALA A 25 29.40 32.60 -16.30
C ALA A 25 27.95 33.09 -16.20
N MET A 26 27.12 32.66 -17.16
CA MET A 26 25.68 32.80 -17.04
C MET A 26 25.24 31.82 -15.96
N ASP A 27 25.12 32.37 -14.76
CA ASP A 27 24.01 32.09 -13.85
C ASP A 27 22.84 31.46 -14.63
N GLU A 28 22.57 30.18 -14.40
CA GLU A 28 21.55 29.39 -15.11
C GLU A 28 20.17 29.82 -14.61
N LYS A 29 19.83 31.07 -14.92
CA LYS A 29 18.54 31.65 -14.60
C LYS A 29 17.46 30.87 -15.30
N GLN A 30 16.69 30.14 -14.50
CA GLN A 30 15.31 29.80 -14.84
C GLN A 30 14.65 31.05 -15.43
N PRO A 31 13.87 30.93 -16.52
CA PRO A 31 13.23 32.07 -17.15
C PRO A 31 12.42 32.84 -16.11
N GLN A 32 12.82 34.10 -15.83
CA GLN A 32 12.28 34.83 -14.69
C GLN A 32 10.75 34.92 -14.82
N PRO A 33 9.99 34.55 -13.77
CA PRO A 33 8.54 34.46 -13.84
C PRO A 33 7.95 35.80 -14.24
N LEU A 34 7.21 35.83 -15.36
CA LEU A 34 6.63 37.07 -15.85
C LEU A 34 5.40 37.38 -15.00
N ILE A 35 5.50 38.37 -14.11
CA ILE A 35 4.38 38.84 -13.27
C ILE A 35 3.15 39.05 -14.15
N SER A 36 2.03 38.41 -13.80
CA SER A 36 0.82 38.52 -14.61
C SER A 36 0.27 39.95 -14.59
N SER A 37 -0.03 40.48 -15.77
CA SER A 37 -0.75 41.76 -15.90
C SER A 37 -2.20 41.66 -15.41
N ARG A 38 -2.75 40.43 -15.40
CA ARG A 38 -4.09 40.10 -14.93
C ARG A 38 -4.16 40.19 -13.41
N VAL A 39 -5.31 40.62 -12.91
CA VAL A 39 -5.68 40.56 -11.49
C VAL A 39 -6.94 39.71 -11.40
N VAL A 40 -6.93 38.71 -10.53
CA VAL A 40 -8.03 37.76 -10.32
C VAL A 40 -8.74 38.11 -9.03
N ARG A 41 -10.00 38.54 -9.14
CA ARG A 41 -10.83 38.96 -7.99
C ARG A 41 -11.57 37.75 -7.41
N THR A 42 -11.13 37.31 -6.23
CA THR A 42 -11.81 36.25 -5.47
C THR A 42 -12.91 36.85 -4.58
N LYS A 43 -13.74 36.00 -3.95
CA LYS A 43 -14.70 36.39 -2.92
C LYS A 43 -14.03 37.00 -1.67
N TYR A 44 -12.74 36.75 -1.47
CA TYR A 44 -11.95 37.18 -0.31
C TYR A 44 -11.07 38.41 -0.58
N GLY A 45 -10.71 38.66 -1.84
CA GLY A 45 -9.91 39.81 -2.25
C GLY A 45 -9.22 39.61 -3.60
N ASP A 46 -8.45 40.62 -4.02
CA ASP A 46 -7.77 40.60 -5.31
C ASP A 46 -6.41 39.87 -5.22
N LEU A 47 -6.10 39.06 -6.23
CA LEU A 47 -4.85 38.29 -6.37
C LEU A 47 -4.13 38.63 -7.68
N ARG A 48 -2.80 38.55 -7.67
CA ARG A 48 -1.97 38.55 -8.88
C ARG A 48 -0.99 37.38 -8.85
N GLY A 49 -1.07 36.52 -9.87
CA GLY A 49 -0.15 35.42 -10.10
C GLY A 49 1.00 35.81 -11.04
N PHE A 50 1.71 34.80 -11.53
CA PHE A 50 2.81 34.92 -12.48
C PHE A 50 2.66 33.89 -13.60
N ILE A 51 3.21 34.19 -14.77
CA ILE A 51 3.16 33.30 -15.93
C ILE A 51 4.44 32.49 -16.01
N VAL A 52 4.29 31.17 -15.99
CA VAL A 52 5.36 30.19 -16.24
C VAL A 52 5.18 29.65 -17.66
N THR A 53 6.25 29.66 -18.45
CA THR A 53 6.30 28.98 -19.75
C THR A 53 7.25 27.79 -19.63
N PRO A 54 6.75 26.54 -19.61
CA PRO A 54 7.61 25.36 -19.52
C PRO A 54 8.59 25.23 -20.70
N GLU A 55 9.73 24.58 -20.48
CA GLU A 55 10.81 24.44 -21.47
C GLU A 55 10.53 23.37 -22.54
N SER A 56 9.34 23.41 -23.14
CA SER A 56 8.94 22.51 -24.23
C SER A 56 8.09 23.24 -25.27
N ARG A 57 8.40 23.01 -26.54
CA ARG A 57 7.66 23.58 -27.70
C ARG A 57 6.23 23.04 -27.87
N PHE A 58 5.79 22.14 -27.00
CA PHE A 58 4.45 21.54 -27.02
C PHE A 58 3.61 21.87 -25.77
N LEU A 59 4.17 22.65 -24.83
CA LEU A 59 3.51 23.10 -23.62
C LEU A 59 3.13 24.57 -23.75
N GLU A 60 1.91 24.91 -23.34
CA GLU A 60 1.39 26.27 -23.29
C GLU A 60 1.76 26.96 -21.97
N PRO A 61 1.82 28.30 -21.93
CA PRO A 61 2.04 29.04 -20.68
C PRO A 61 0.91 28.80 -19.65
N VAL A 62 1.27 28.89 -18.37
CA VAL A 62 0.40 28.66 -17.22
C VAL A 62 0.46 29.87 -16.31
N GLU A 63 -0.71 30.36 -15.90
CA GLU A 63 -0.83 31.36 -14.84
C GLU A 63 -0.86 30.65 -13.48
N VAL A 64 0.12 30.95 -12.63
CA VAL A 64 0.38 30.27 -11.36
C VAL A 64 0.14 31.22 -10.19
N PHE A 65 -0.53 30.71 -9.16
CA PHE A 65 -0.84 31.41 -7.91
C PHE A 65 -0.45 30.51 -6.74
N ARG A 66 0.61 30.84 -6.02
CA ARG A 66 1.07 30.13 -4.82
C ARG A 66 0.66 30.87 -3.55
N GLY A 67 0.49 30.14 -2.43
CA GLY A 67 0.17 30.73 -1.14
C GLY A 67 -1.20 31.44 -1.07
N VAL A 68 -2.22 30.90 -1.73
CA VAL A 68 -3.60 31.45 -1.69
C VAL A 68 -4.33 30.93 -0.45
N PRO A 69 -4.76 31.79 0.49
CA PRO A 69 -5.44 31.35 1.71
C PRO A 69 -6.86 30.89 1.39
N TYR A 70 -7.25 29.71 1.88
CA TYR A 70 -8.62 29.21 1.73
C TYR A 70 -9.43 29.25 3.02
N ALA A 71 -8.78 29.33 4.19
CA ALA A 71 -9.39 29.45 5.50
C ALA A 71 -8.64 30.49 6.36
N SER A 72 -9.22 30.86 7.50
CA SER A 72 -8.54 31.65 8.54
C SER A 72 -7.45 30.81 9.23
N PRO A 73 -6.32 31.41 9.66
CA PRO A 73 -5.25 30.70 10.34
C PRO A 73 -5.75 29.94 11.59
N PRO A 74 -5.50 28.63 11.74
CA PRO A 74 -6.01 27.79 12.83
C PRO A 74 -5.21 27.96 14.13
N VAL A 75 -4.89 29.20 14.48
CA VAL A 75 -4.02 29.58 15.60
C VAL A 75 -4.80 29.91 16.88
N GLY A 76 -4.16 29.72 18.04
CA GLY A 76 -4.72 30.12 19.34
C GLY A 76 -6.07 29.47 19.64
N SER A 77 -7.14 30.27 19.69
CA SER A 77 -8.52 29.77 19.91
C SER A 77 -9.06 28.90 18.76
N LEU A 78 -8.48 28.99 17.56
CA LEU A 78 -8.83 28.17 16.39
C LEU A 78 -7.99 26.88 16.26
N ARG A 79 -6.99 26.67 17.12
CA ARG A 79 -6.28 25.39 17.19
C ARG A 79 -7.25 24.33 17.73
N PHE A 80 -7.22 23.12 17.16
CA PHE A 80 -8.19 22.06 17.47
C PHE A 80 -9.67 22.53 17.34
N MET A 81 -9.96 23.28 16.28
CA MET A 81 -11.31 23.64 15.85
C MET A 81 -11.47 23.33 14.35
N PRO A 82 -12.70 23.10 13.86
CA PRO A 82 -12.99 23.13 12.43
C PRO A 82 -12.47 24.42 11.77
N PRO A 83 -12.01 24.38 10.52
CA PRO A 83 -11.57 25.58 9.80
C PRO A 83 -12.71 26.59 9.64
N VAL A 84 -12.36 27.87 9.77
CA VAL A 84 -13.29 28.99 9.58
C VAL A 84 -12.92 29.71 8.28
N SER A 85 -13.90 30.26 7.56
CA SER A 85 -13.64 31.09 6.37
C SER A 85 -12.60 32.18 6.62
N GLY A 86 -11.77 32.48 5.62
CA GLY A 86 -10.81 33.58 5.68
C GLY A 86 -11.47 34.96 5.84
N ALA A 87 -10.81 35.89 6.51
CA ALA A 87 -11.17 37.30 6.45
C ALA A 87 -10.91 37.87 5.05
N GLN A 88 -11.69 38.89 4.64
CA GLN A 88 -11.42 39.59 3.38
C GLN A 88 -10.21 40.52 3.51
N TRP A 89 -9.38 40.62 2.47
CA TRP A 89 -8.24 41.53 2.41
C TRP A 89 -8.47 42.68 1.41
N SER A 90 -7.81 43.80 1.65
CA SER A 90 -7.80 44.97 0.76
C SER A 90 -6.52 45.00 -0.08
N GLY A 91 -6.61 45.58 -1.28
CA GLY A 91 -5.51 45.60 -2.25
C GLY A 91 -5.28 44.24 -2.93
N VAL A 92 -4.21 44.17 -3.73
CA VAL A 92 -3.86 42.99 -4.52
C VAL A 92 -2.74 42.21 -3.82
N LYS A 93 -3.02 40.98 -3.37
CA LYS A 93 -1.97 40.08 -2.85
C LYS A 93 -1.22 39.45 -4.03
N ILE A 94 0.11 39.52 -4.01
CA ILE A 94 0.97 38.81 -4.97
C ILE A 94 1.09 37.35 -4.50
N ALA A 95 0.90 36.41 -5.43
CA ALA A 95 0.83 34.97 -5.20
C ALA A 95 2.01 34.24 -5.87
N GLU A 96 3.23 34.73 -5.62
CA GLU A 96 4.47 34.24 -6.24
C GLU A 96 5.16 33.15 -5.42
N ASP A 97 5.31 33.38 -4.11
CA ASP A 97 5.93 32.45 -3.16
C ASP A 97 4.96 31.42 -2.58
N PHE A 98 5.49 30.28 -2.15
CA PHE A 98 4.76 29.33 -1.32
C PHE A 98 4.60 29.85 0.11
N SER A 99 3.38 29.83 0.64
CA SER A 99 3.12 29.97 2.07
C SER A 99 3.77 28.85 2.89
N PRO A 100 4.00 29.06 4.20
CA PRO A 100 4.50 28.02 5.11
C PRO A 100 3.67 26.74 5.06
N VAL A 101 4.33 25.60 5.27
CA VAL A 101 3.68 24.29 5.43
C VAL A 101 3.17 24.11 6.86
N CYS A 102 2.24 23.17 7.06
CA CYS A 102 1.75 22.87 8.40
C CYS A 102 2.84 22.25 9.28
N PRO A 103 2.82 22.50 10.61
CA PRO A 103 3.90 22.06 11.49
C PRO A 103 4.01 20.54 11.54
N GLN A 104 5.23 20.02 11.40
CA GLN A 104 5.48 18.61 11.16
C GLN A 104 6.87 18.18 11.61
N VAL A 105 6.96 17.00 12.22
CA VAL A 105 8.23 16.40 12.64
C VAL A 105 8.89 15.76 11.42
N LEU A 106 9.91 16.43 10.88
CA LEU A 106 10.63 15.98 9.69
C LEU A 106 11.60 14.83 10.01
N PRO A 107 11.77 13.82 9.12
CA PRO A 107 12.78 12.78 9.29
C PRO A 107 14.20 13.35 9.43
N ASP A 108 14.90 13.03 10.52
CA ASP A 108 16.27 13.49 10.74
C ASP A 108 17.25 12.74 9.84
N ILE A 109 17.65 13.37 8.74
CA ILE A 109 18.63 12.83 7.79
C ILE A 109 20.08 13.30 8.04
N ARG A 110 20.37 14.02 9.14
CA ARG A 110 21.68 14.70 9.35
C ARG A 110 22.86 13.73 9.48
N ASN A 111 22.62 12.47 9.88
CA ASN A 111 23.64 11.43 9.99
C ASN A 111 23.33 10.28 9.02
N GLU A 112 23.78 10.41 7.76
CA GLU A 112 23.51 9.42 6.71
C GLU A 112 23.88 7.98 7.12
N THR A 113 24.98 7.79 7.85
CA THR A 113 25.43 6.45 8.28
C THR A 113 24.53 5.81 9.34
N ALA A 114 23.86 6.61 10.18
CA ALA A 114 22.82 6.12 11.10
C ALA A 114 21.48 5.89 10.38
N VAL A 115 21.19 6.71 9.36
CA VAL A 115 19.93 6.72 8.62
C VAL A 115 19.82 5.57 7.61
N LEU A 116 20.91 5.23 6.91
CA LEU A 116 20.96 4.11 5.96
C LEU A 116 20.74 2.73 6.61
N LYS A 117 20.97 2.62 7.93
CA LYS A 117 20.61 1.43 8.73
C LYS A 117 19.10 1.28 8.98
N ARG A 118 18.30 2.30 8.61
CA ARG A 118 16.85 2.35 8.82
C ARG A 118 16.06 2.50 7.53
N ILE A 119 16.57 3.26 6.56
CA ILE A 119 15.93 3.48 5.25
C ILE A 119 16.86 3.14 4.09
N SER A 120 16.30 2.83 2.93
CA SER A 120 17.06 2.61 1.70
C SER A 120 17.74 3.90 1.19
N LYS A 121 18.86 3.75 0.48
CA LYS A 121 19.57 4.89 -0.12
C LYS A 121 18.67 5.74 -1.02
N GLY A 122 17.80 5.11 -1.82
CA GLY A 122 16.90 5.84 -2.70
C GLY A 122 15.90 6.72 -1.95
N ARG A 123 15.40 6.23 -0.81
CA ARG A 123 14.52 7.00 0.08
C ARG A 123 15.24 8.17 0.73
N LEU A 124 16.53 8.03 1.06
CA LEU A 124 17.37 9.15 1.54
C LEU A 124 17.54 10.25 0.48
N GLU A 125 17.82 9.90 -0.78
CA GLU A 125 17.95 10.89 -1.86
C GLU A 125 16.62 11.57 -2.21
N TYR A 126 15.50 10.84 -2.12
CA TYR A 126 14.16 11.44 -2.19
C TYR A 126 13.94 12.46 -1.05
N LEU A 127 14.23 12.09 0.20
CA LEU A 127 14.06 12.97 1.37
C LEU A 127 14.92 14.25 1.25
N LYS A 128 16.18 14.13 0.80
CA LYS A 128 17.04 15.30 0.53
C LYS A 128 16.43 16.31 -0.45
N ARG A 129 15.65 15.85 -1.44
CA ARG A 129 15.02 16.72 -2.45
C ARG A 129 13.70 17.35 -1.99
N ILE A 130 12.92 16.66 -1.15
CA ILE A 130 11.63 17.20 -0.66
C ILE A 130 11.77 18.12 0.56
N LEU A 131 12.75 17.87 1.45
CA LEU A 131 12.92 18.63 2.69
C LEU A 131 13.00 20.17 2.54
N PRO A 132 13.66 20.75 1.51
CA PRO A 132 13.69 22.21 1.31
C PRO A 132 12.31 22.86 1.12
N PHE A 133 11.30 22.11 0.68
CA PHE A 133 9.92 22.59 0.54
C PHE A 133 9.15 22.56 1.88
N LEU A 134 9.72 21.95 2.93
CA LEU A 134 9.06 21.66 4.22
C LEU A 134 9.73 22.36 5.42
N THR A 135 10.80 23.14 5.21
CA THR A 135 11.53 23.84 6.30
C THR A 135 10.82 25.09 6.82
N ASN A 136 10.03 25.77 5.98
CA ASN A 136 9.25 26.94 6.39
C ASN A 136 7.90 26.48 6.95
N GLN A 137 7.79 26.37 8.28
CA GLN A 137 6.60 25.85 8.96
C GLN A 137 5.87 26.93 9.78
N SER A 138 4.54 26.89 9.80
CA SER A 138 3.70 27.75 10.64
C SER A 138 2.37 27.05 10.95
N GLU A 139 1.75 27.35 12.09
CA GLU A 139 0.34 26.99 12.31
C GLU A 139 -0.59 27.71 11.33
N ASP A 140 -0.19 28.88 10.82
CA ASP A 140 -0.81 29.48 9.64
C ASP A 140 -0.34 28.76 8.36
N CYS A 141 -1.07 27.71 7.98
CA CYS A 141 -0.71 26.85 6.85
C CYS A 141 -1.88 26.48 5.92
N LEU A 142 -3.09 27.03 6.12
CA LEU A 142 -4.30 26.69 5.36
C LEU A 142 -4.35 27.41 3.99
N TYR A 143 -3.38 27.03 3.16
CA TYR A 143 -3.10 27.59 1.85
C TYR A 143 -3.20 26.53 0.75
N LEU A 144 -3.54 26.99 -0.46
CA LEU A 144 -3.51 26.20 -1.68
C LEU A 144 -2.73 26.93 -2.78
N ASN A 145 -2.28 26.16 -3.77
CA ASN A 145 -1.58 26.66 -4.95
C ASN A 145 -2.36 26.25 -6.21
N ILE A 146 -2.52 27.16 -7.17
CA ILE A 146 -3.33 26.99 -8.38
C ILE A 146 -2.42 27.15 -9.60
N TYR A 147 -2.55 26.22 -10.55
CA TYR A 147 -1.86 26.20 -11.83
C TYR A 147 -2.94 26.15 -12.93
N ALA A 148 -3.17 27.26 -13.62
CA ALA A 148 -4.24 27.39 -14.63
C ALA A 148 -3.66 27.70 -16.02
N PRO A 149 -4.16 27.11 -17.13
CA PRO A 149 -3.70 27.47 -18.47
C PRO A 149 -3.89 28.97 -18.72
N ALA A 150 -2.86 29.64 -19.25
CA ALA A 150 -2.85 31.09 -19.33
C ALA A 150 -3.97 31.64 -20.23
N GLN A 151 -4.93 32.35 -19.63
CA GLN A 151 -6.08 32.91 -20.34
C GLN A 151 -5.62 34.04 -21.27
N GLY A 152 -5.75 33.84 -22.57
CA GLY A 152 -5.48 34.88 -23.56
C GLY A 152 -6.54 35.99 -23.58
N VAL A 153 -6.28 37.06 -24.33
CA VAL A 153 -7.22 38.20 -24.51
C VAL A 153 -8.35 37.82 -25.49
N ARG A 154 -9.15 36.81 -25.13
CA ARG A 154 -10.34 36.34 -25.86
C ARG A 154 -11.57 36.52 -24.98
N ASP A 155 -12.67 37.01 -25.54
CA ASP A 155 -13.85 37.44 -24.79
C ASP A 155 -14.65 36.31 -24.10
N ALA A 156 -14.29 35.05 -24.36
CA ALA A 156 -14.83 33.88 -23.69
C ALA A 156 -13.73 33.20 -22.85
N VAL A 157 -13.85 33.30 -21.51
CA VAL A 157 -13.00 32.57 -20.56
C VAL A 157 -13.24 31.07 -20.75
N ALA A 158 -12.21 30.35 -21.20
CA ALA A 158 -12.29 28.90 -21.34
C ALA A 158 -12.40 28.26 -19.95
N ARG A 159 -13.44 27.44 -19.74
CA ARG A 159 -13.65 26.68 -18.51
C ARG A 159 -12.97 25.31 -18.61
N TYR A 160 -11.85 25.18 -17.94
CA TYR A 160 -11.13 23.92 -17.82
C TYR A 160 -11.64 23.12 -16.61
N PRO A 161 -11.73 21.78 -16.67
CA PRO A 161 -11.97 20.97 -15.48
C PRO A 161 -10.85 21.17 -14.44
N VAL A 162 -11.20 20.95 -13.19
CA VAL A 162 -10.34 21.19 -12.03
C VAL A 162 -9.88 19.86 -11.46
N LEU A 163 -8.57 19.67 -11.32
CA LEU A 163 -7.98 18.53 -10.62
C LEU A 163 -7.36 19.01 -9.31
N VAL A 164 -7.88 18.53 -8.18
CA VAL A 164 -7.43 18.90 -6.84
C VAL A 164 -6.59 17.76 -6.28
N PHE A 165 -5.33 18.03 -5.91
CA PHE A 165 -4.40 17.03 -5.38
C PHE A 165 -4.26 17.12 -3.86
N VAL A 166 -4.56 16.00 -3.19
CA VAL A 166 -4.32 15.75 -1.77
C VAL A 166 -3.01 14.96 -1.62
N HIS A 167 -2.00 15.58 -1.00
CA HIS A 167 -0.69 14.95 -0.84
C HIS A 167 -0.72 13.73 0.11
N GLY A 168 0.24 12.83 -0.10
CA GLY A 168 0.44 11.61 0.69
C GLY A 168 1.66 11.66 1.61
N GLU A 169 2.45 10.58 1.57
CA GLU A 169 3.60 10.24 2.44
C GLU A 169 3.25 9.85 3.88
N SER A 170 2.42 10.64 4.57
CA SER A 170 2.04 10.41 5.97
C SER A 170 0.76 11.18 6.31
N TYR A 171 0.26 11.01 7.54
CA TYR A 171 -0.66 11.97 8.17
C TYR A 171 0.09 13.00 9.04
N GLU A 172 1.39 12.82 9.27
CA GLU A 172 2.19 13.57 10.26
C GLU A 172 3.21 14.54 9.63
N TRP A 173 3.53 14.39 8.34
CA TRP A 173 4.42 15.27 7.56
C TRP A 173 4.06 15.26 6.07
N SER A 174 4.80 16.03 5.25
CA SER A 174 4.55 16.37 3.83
C SER A 174 3.71 17.63 3.61
N SER A 175 3.42 17.97 2.35
CA SER A 175 2.75 19.20 1.90
C SER A 175 2.30 19.09 0.45
N GLY A 176 1.38 19.94 -0.01
CA GLY A 176 1.07 20.13 -1.43
C GLY A 176 2.13 20.95 -2.19
N ASN A 177 2.96 21.75 -1.49
CA ASN A 177 3.97 22.63 -2.09
C ASN A 177 5.04 21.93 -2.98
N PRO A 178 5.53 20.70 -2.68
CA PRO A 178 6.51 20.00 -3.52
C PRO A 178 5.98 19.52 -4.88
N TYR A 179 4.67 19.63 -5.13
CA TYR A 179 3.99 19.07 -6.30
C TYR A 179 3.64 20.19 -7.28
N ASP A 180 4.51 20.41 -8.28
CA ASP A 180 4.28 21.46 -9.26
C ASP A 180 3.29 21.00 -10.34
N GLY A 181 2.12 21.63 -10.39
CA GLY A 181 1.04 21.30 -11.33
C GLY A 181 1.21 21.85 -12.74
N THR A 182 2.25 22.65 -13.01
CA THR A 182 2.38 23.42 -14.26
C THR A 182 2.35 22.54 -15.51
N VAL A 183 3.14 21.45 -15.55
CA VAL A 183 3.23 20.62 -16.77
C VAL A 183 1.92 19.84 -16.99
N LEU A 184 1.31 19.30 -15.93
CA LEU A 184 0.00 18.63 -16.03
C LEU A 184 -1.11 19.60 -16.48
N ALA A 185 -1.19 20.80 -15.91
CA ALA A 185 -2.17 21.82 -16.29
C ALA A 185 -2.04 22.19 -17.79
N SER A 186 -0.81 22.43 -18.23
CA SER A 186 -0.44 22.78 -19.61
C SER A 186 -0.69 21.64 -20.62
N HIS A 187 -0.30 20.42 -20.29
CA HIS A 187 -0.41 19.27 -21.20
C HIS A 187 -1.85 18.73 -21.29
N ALA A 188 -2.53 18.59 -20.16
CA ALA A 188 -3.90 18.05 -20.12
C ALA A 188 -4.94 19.11 -20.50
N GLY A 189 -4.68 20.40 -20.28
CA GLY A 189 -5.68 21.46 -20.37
C GLY A 189 -6.67 21.35 -19.20
N LEU A 190 -6.16 21.57 -17.99
CA LEU A 190 -6.86 21.49 -16.70
C LEU A 190 -6.39 22.62 -15.79
N VAL A 191 -7.23 23.07 -14.85
CA VAL A 191 -6.74 23.79 -13.66
C VAL A 191 -6.29 22.75 -12.64
N VAL A 192 -5.02 22.76 -12.26
CA VAL A 192 -4.49 21.90 -11.18
C VAL A 192 -4.41 22.70 -9.89
N VAL A 193 -4.89 22.14 -8.78
CA VAL A 193 -4.83 22.75 -7.45
C VAL A 193 -4.14 21.79 -6.48
N THR A 194 -3.17 22.28 -5.70
CA THR A 194 -2.54 21.52 -4.61
C THR A 194 -2.90 22.17 -3.27
N ILE A 195 -3.25 21.38 -2.26
CA ILE A 195 -3.69 21.90 -0.96
C ILE A 195 -2.73 21.48 0.17
N ASN A 196 -2.56 22.36 1.17
CA ASN A 196 -2.02 22.00 2.48
C ASN A 196 -3.18 21.85 3.47
N TYR A 197 -3.11 20.89 4.40
CA TYR A 197 -4.09 20.67 5.47
C TYR A 197 -3.36 20.32 6.77
N ARG A 198 -3.98 20.52 7.95
CA ARG A 198 -3.31 20.25 9.24
C ARG A 198 -2.91 18.77 9.37
N LEU A 199 -1.72 18.56 9.92
CA LEU A 199 -1.07 17.25 10.06
C LEU A 199 -0.85 16.87 11.53
N GLY A 200 -0.63 15.57 11.76
CA GLY A 200 -0.28 14.97 13.04
C GLY A 200 -1.22 15.39 14.16
N ILE A 201 -0.65 15.78 15.30
CA ILE A 201 -1.38 16.27 16.48
C ILE A 201 -2.36 17.39 16.11
N LEU A 202 -1.97 18.38 15.30
CA LEU A 202 -2.80 19.54 14.98
C LEU A 202 -3.96 19.19 14.03
N GLY A 203 -3.81 18.17 13.19
CA GLY A 203 -4.81 17.71 12.23
C GLY A 203 -5.75 16.63 12.77
N PHE A 204 -5.29 15.81 13.72
CA PHE A 204 -5.92 14.52 14.01
C PHE A 204 -5.89 14.10 15.49
N LEU A 205 -5.53 14.98 16.44
CA LEU A 205 -5.67 14.67 17.87
C LEU A 205 -7.17 14.53 18.22
N ASN A 206 -7.58 13.30 18.53
CA ASN A 206 -8.95 12.95 18.87
C ASN A 206 -9.05 12.43 20.32
N PRO A 207 -9.42 13.28 21.30
CA PRO A 207 -9.57 12.91 22.71
C PRO A 207 -10.96 12.34 23.04
N ARG A 208 -11.67 11.72 22.09
CA ARG A 208 -13.03 11.18 22.29
C ARG A 208 -13.11 10.22 23.47
N SER A 209 -14.17 10.40 24.28
CA SER A 209 -14.66 9.45 25.28
C SER A 209 -16.10 9.04 24.96
N ASP A 210 -16.60 7.99 25.60
CA ASP A 210 -17.96 7.45 25.39
C ASP A 210 -19.08 8.47 25.68
N GLU A 211 -18.80 9.48 26.52
CA GLU A 211 -19.70 10.60 26.83
C GLU A 211 -19.83 11.61 25.67
N PHE A 212 -18.84 11.67 24.76
CA PHE A 212 -18.77 12.62 23.65
C PHE A 212 -18.61 11.89 22.30
N PRO A 213 -19.56 10.99 21.92
CA PRO A 213 -19.40 10.10 20.77
C PRO A 213 -19.39 10.81 19.41
N ARG A 214 -19.95 12.03 19.35
CA ARG A 214 -19.83 12.96 18.21
C ARG A 214 -19.07 14.20 18.66
N SER A 215 -17.82 14.35 18.22
CA SER A 215 -16.95 15.47 18.60
C SER A 215 -15.94 15.77 17.50
N PRO A 216 -15.93 16.98 16.89
CA PRO A 216 -15.01 17.32 15.81
C PRO A 216 -13.54 17.04 16.15
N ALA A 217 -12.91 16.13 15.41
CA ALA A 217 -11.51 15.75 15.65
C ALA A 217 -10.69 15.49 14.37
N ASN A 218 -11.34 15.13 13.24
CA ASN A 218 -10.65 14.99 11.95
C ASN A 218 -10.38 16.37 11.29
N TYR A 219 -9.72 17.28 12.00
CA TYR A 219 -9.48 18.67 11.54
C TYR A 219 -8.80 18.71 10.16
N GLY A 220 -7.84 17.82 9.91
CA GLY A 220 -7.16 17.69 8.60
C GLY A 220 -8.09 17.28 7.45
N LEU A 221 -9.15 16.50 7.70
CA LEU A 221 -10.19 16.23 6.68
C LEU A 221 -11.15 17.41 6.53
N MET A 222 -11.49 18.10 7.63
CA MET A 222 -12.32 19.31 7.58
C MET A 222 -11.62 20.44 6.81
N ASP A 223 -10.29 20.56 6.92
CA ASP A 223 -9.45 21.47 6.13
C ASP A 223 -9.55 21.18 4.63
N GLN A 224 -9.53 19.90 4.22
CA GLN A 224 -9.71 19.50 2.82
C GLN A 224 -11.13 19.83 2.33
N ILE A 225 -12.16 19.64 3.16
CA ILE A 225 -13.55 20.06 2.86
C ILE A 225 -13.64 21.58 2.69
N ALA A 226 -13.00 22.37 3.56
CA ALA A 226 -12.96 23.82 3.45
C ALA A 226 -12.24 24.31 2.18
N ALA A 227 -11.13 23.67 1.80
CA ALA A 227 -10.45 23.95 0.53
C ALA A 227 -11.36 23.65 -0.68
N LEU A 228 -12.12 22.55 -0.64
CA LEU A 228 -13.10 22.21 -1.68
C LEU A 228 -14.25 23.23 -1.76
N HIS A 229 -14.77 23.71 -0.63
CA HIS A 229 -15.73 24.82 -0.61
C HIS A 229 -15.14 26.10 -1.22
N TRP A 230 -13.91 26.47 -0.86
CA TRP A 230 -13.24 27.65 -1.45
C TRP A 230 -13.07 27.50 -2.97
N ILE A 231 -12.67 26.32 -3.44
CA ILE A 231 -12.54 25.99 -4.88
C ILE A 231 -13.90 26.12 -5.57
N LYS A 232 -14.97 25.57 -4.99
CA LYS A 232 -16.34 25.68 -5.53
C LYS A 232 -16.79 27.14 -5.71
N GLU A 233 -16.42 28.02 -4.79
CA GLU A 233 -16.77 29.44 -4.83
C GLU A 233 -15.88 30.29 -5.74
N ASN A 234 -14.59 29.96 -5.90
CA ASN A 234 -13.59 30.86 -6.49
C ASN A 234 -12.93 30.35 -7.78
N VAL A 235 -12.92 29.05 -8.07
CA VAL A 235 -12.10 28.50 -9.19
C VAL A 235 -12.52 29.04 -10.57
N ALA A 236 -13.78 29.48 -10.71
CA ALA A 236 -14.31 30.09 -11.92
C ALA A 236 -13.54 31.33 -12.39
N VAL A 237 -13.02 32.17 -11.48
CA VAL A 237 -12.27 33.38 -11.88
C VAL A 237 -10.85 33.06 -12.37
N PHE A 238 -10.33 31.88 -12.05
CA PHE A 238 -9.08 31.34 -12.62
C PHE A 238 -9.30 30.63 -13.97
N GLY A 239 -10.55 30.46 -14.41
CA GLY A 239 -10.92 29.70 -15.60
C GLY A 239 -11.15 28.21 -15.34
N GLY A 240 -11.33 27.79 -14.10
CA GLY A 240 -11.77 26.43 -13.78
C GLY A 240 -13.30 26.27 -13.82
N ASP A 241 -13.78 25.05 -14.02
CA ASP A 241 -15.21 24.73 -13.94
C ASP A 241 -15.59 24.21 -12.53
N PRO A 242 -16.36 24.98 -11.72
CA PRO A 242 -16.84 24.50 -10.41
C PRO A 242 -17.85 23.35 -10.51
N THR A 243 -18.31 22.96 -11.70
CA THR A 243 -19.15 21.77 -11.95
C THR A 243 -18.39 20.60 -12.57
N ASN A 244 -17.06 20.72 -12.77
CA ASN A 244 -16.23 19.63 -13.28
C ASN A 244 -14.93 19.52 -12.46
N VAL A 245 -15.10 19.12 -11.19
CA VAL A 245 -14.02 19.01 -10.19
C VAL A 245 -13.73 17.53 -9.88
N THR A 246 -12.47 17.13 -10.02
CA THR A 246 -11.94 15.79 -9.76
C THR A 246 -10.94 15.83 -8.61
N LEU A 247 -11.07 14.92 -7.65
CA LEU A 247 -10.24 14.87 -6.44
C LEU A 247 -9.24 13.70 -6.50
N MET A 248 -7.95 14.02 -6.59
CA MET A 248 -6.85 13.06 -6.71
C MET A 248 -6.07 12.97 -5.39
N GLY A 249 -5.78 11.77 -4.92
CA GLY A 249 -4.94 11.55 -3.74
C GLY A 249 -3.90 10.45 -3.98
N HIS A 250 -2.79 10.53 -3.26
CA HIS A 250 -1.74 9.49 -3.23
C HIS A 250 -1.51 8.97 -1.80
N GLY A 251 -1.36 7.66 -1.62
CA GLY A 251 -1.06 7.04 -0.32
C GLY A 251 -2.04 7.43 0.79
N THR A 252 -1.55 8.04 1.86
CA THR A 252 -2.38 8.61 2.95
C THR A 252 -3.41 9.63 2.45
N GLY A 253 -3.05 10.43 1.45
CA GLY A 253 -3.97 11.36 0.78
C GLY A 253 -5.06 10.64 -0.01
N ALA A 254 -4.77 9.49 -0.63
CA ALA A 254 -5.79 8.67 -1.29
C ALA A 254 -6.77 8.07 -0.27
N ALA A 255 -6.29 7.64 0.90
CA ALA A 255 -7.16 7.24 2.00
C ALA A 255 -8.04 8.40 2.50
N CYS A 256 -7.51 9.63 2.64
CA CYS A 256 -8.34 10.82 2.92
C CYS A 256 -9.46 11.00 1.88
N VAL A 257 -9.13 10.89 0.57
CA VAL A 257 -10.14 10.99 -0.51
C VAL A 257 -11.21 9.90 -0.40
N HIS A 258 -10.87 8.68 0.01
CA HIS A 258 -11.87 7.62 0.25
C HIS A 258 -12.79 7.92 1.46
N PHE A 259 -12.25 8.52 2.54
CA PHE A 259 -13.12 9.01 3.62
C PHE A 259 -14.04 10.16 3.16
N LEU A 260 -13.57 11.06 2.30
CA LEU A 260 -14.40 12.13 1.73
C LEU A 260 -15.46 11.61 0.74
N LEU A 261 -15.17 10.55 -0.02
CA LEU A 261 -16.14 9.85 -0.89
C LEU A 261 -17.30 9.19 -0.13
N THR A 262 -17.11 8.89 1.16
CA THR A 262 -18.04 8.12 2.00
C THR A 262 -18.61 8.91 3.19
N SER A 263 -18.16 10.15 3.39
CA SER A 263 -18.59 11.03 4.47
C SER A 263 -19.93 11.70 4.19
N LEU A 264 -20.77 11.82 5.23
CA LEU A 264 -22.00 12.62 5.18
C LEU A 264 -21.74 14.14 5.38
N ALA A 265 -20.50 14.53 5.74
CA ALA A 265 -20.09 15.93 5.83
C ALA A 265 -19.77 16.57 4.47
N VAL A 266 -19.71 15.76 3.40
CA VAL A 266 -19.50 16.21 2.01
C VAL A 266 -20.85 16.28 1.30
N PRO A 267 -21.37 17.48 0.93
CA PRO A 267 -22.65 17.58 0.24
C PRO A 267 -22.59 16.96 -1.16
N GLU A 268 -23.54 16.08 -1.46
CA GLU A 268 -23.53 15.17 -2.61
C GLU A 268 -23.41 15.92 -3.95
N GLY A 269 -22.40 15.57 -4.76
CA GLY A 269 -22.15 16.17 -6.08
C GLY A 269 -21.88 17.68 -6.07
N LEU A 270 -21.80 18.32 -4.90
CA LEU A 270 -21.64 19.76 -4.80
C LEU A 270 -20.16 20.16 -4.87
N LEU A 271 -19.29 19.46 -4.16
CA LEU A 271 -17.88 19.85 -4.00
C LEU A 271 -16.96 19.26 -5.08
N PHE A 272 -17.15 17.96 -5.39
CA PHE A 272 -16.44 17.26 -6.45
C PHE A 272 -17.32 16.15 -7.03
N HIS A 273 -16.90 15.60 -8.17
CA HIS A 273 -17.74 14.76 -9.04
C HIS A 273 -17.07 13.41 -9.36
N ARG A 274 -15.73 13.35 -9.28
CA ARG A 274 -14.90 12.16 -9.57
C ARG A 274 -13.72 12.08 -8.61
N ALA A 275 -13.16 10.89 -8.47
CA ALA A 275 -11.96 10.67 -7.67
C ALA A 275 -10.89 9.83 -8.38
N VAL A 276 -9.63 10.08 -8.02
CA VAL A 276 -8.46 9.28 -8.43
C VAL A 276 -7.72 8.83 -7.18
N LEU A 277 -7.72 7.52 -6.91
CA LEU A 277 -7.04 6.91 -5.76
C LEU A 277 -5.74 6.24 -6.19
N MET A 278 -4.61 6.86 -5.87
CA MET A 278 -3.27 6.35 -6.22
C MET A 278 -2.65 5.67 -4.99
N SER A 279 -2.45 4.35 -5.07
CA SER A 279 -1.61 3.59 -4.13
C SER A 279 -2.06 3.69 -2.65
N GLY A 280 -3.38 3.81 -2.40
CA GLY A 280 -3.94 3.88 -1.04
C GLY A 280 -5.47 4.00 -0.99
N SER A 281 -6.10 3.42 0.04
CA SER A 281 -7.56 3.41 0.25
C SER A 281 -7.92 3.58 1.72
N GLY A 282 -9.10 4.12 2.00
CA GLY A 282 -9.71 4.09 3.34
C GLY A 282 -9.90 2.67 3.90
N LEU A 283 -9.92 1.63 3.05
CA LEU A 283 -9.95 0.23 3.48
C LEU A 283 -8.57 -0.34 3.90
N SER A 284 -7.49 0.42 3.75
CA SER A 284 -6.14 0.00 4.16
C SER A 284 -5.99 -0.08 5.68
N PRO A 285 -5.32 -1.09 6.28
CA PRO A 285 -5.25 -1.24 7.74
C PRO A 285 -4.66 -0.03 8.49
N TRP A 286 -3.79 0.73 7.83
CA TRP A 286 -3.16 1.95 8.34
C TRP A 286 -4.00 3.23 8.17
N SER A 287 -5.15 3.17 7.49
CA SER A 287 -5.93 4.38 7.13
C SER A 287 -6.59 5.08 8.32
N LEU A 288 -6.79 4.34 9.43
CA LEU A 288 -7.60 4.77 10.56
C LEU A 288 -6.93 4.42 11.90
N VAL A 289 -6.88 5.40 12.81
CA VAL A 289 -6.37 5.21 14.17
C VAL A 289 -7.46 4.60 15.05
N ALA A 290 -7.25 3.35 15.49
CA ALA A 290 -8.23 2.60 16.27
C ALA A 290 -8.43 3.13 17.70
N ASP A 291 -7.32 3.52 18.36
CA ASP A 291 -7.29 4.04 19.75
C ASP A 291 -6.60 5.42 19.78
N PRO A 292 -7.30 6.49 19.38
CA PRO A 292 -6.69 7.82 19.30
C PRO A 292 -6.67 8.55 20.66
N SER A 293 -7.57 8.21 21.59
CA SER A 293 -7.66 8.86 22.88
C SER A 293 -6.47 8.52 23.78
N LYS A 294 -5.92 7.30 23.67
CA LYS A 294 -4.60 6.94 24.21
C LYS A 294 -3.49 7.89 23.75
N TYR A 295 -3.38 8.17 22.46
CA TYR A 295 -2.34 9.09 21.95
C TYR A 295 -2.60 10.54 22.38
N ALA A 296 -3.86 10.96 22.43
CA ALA A 296 -4.25 12.25 22.99
C ALA A 296 -3.87 12.38 24.49
N ALA A 297 -4.01 11.32 25.29
CA ALA A 297 -3.61 11.28 26.69
C ALA A 297 -2.09 11.33 26.90
N ILE A 298 -1.29 10.74 26.00
CA ILE A 298 0.17 10.87 26.00
C ILE A 298 0.58 12.33 25.71
N VAL A 299 -0.01 12.95 24.68
CA VAL A 299 0.23 14.37 24.36
C VAL A 299 -0.22 15.28 25.51
N ALA A 300 -1.38 15.00 26.14
CA ALA A 300 -1.86 15.71 27.32
C ALA A 300 -0.83 15.71 28.45
N THR A 301 -0.39 14.51 28.84
CA THR A 301 0.55 14.30 29.95
C THR A 301 1.88 15.01 29.71
N HIS A 302 2.46 14.88 28.51
CA HIS A 302 3.70 15.56 28.13
C HIS A 302 3.55 17.08 28.09
N ALA A 303 2.42 17.58 27.57
CA ALA A 303 2.11 19.01 27.50
C ALA A 303 1.60 19.61 28.83
N ASN A 304 1.78 18.91 29.96
CA ASN A 304 1.32 19.31 31.30
C ASN A 304 -0.19 19.65 31.36
N CYS A 305 -1.02 18.86 30.69
CA CYS A 305 -2.48 18.88 30.78
C CYS A 305 -2.96 17.55 31.38
N SER A 306 -3.91 17.57 32.33
CA SER A 306 -4.41 16.31 32.89
C SER A 306 -5.20 15.53 31.82
N PRO A 307 -4.88 14.24 31.59
CA PRO A 307 -5.64 13.39 30.65
C PRO A 307 -7.02 13.00 31.18
N GLU A 308 -7.31 13.24 32.47
CA GLU A 308 -8.60 13.00 33.10
C GLU A 308 -9.63 14.13 32.82
N LEU A 309 -9.21 15.21 32.16
CA LEU A 309 -10.11 16.30 31.76
C LEU A 309 -11.08 15.83 30.67
N THR A 310 -12.33 16.28 30.75
CA THR A 310 -13.31 16.05 29.68
C THR A 310 -12.80 16.62 28.35
N PRO A 311 -13.15 16.05 27.19
CA PRO A 311 -12.55 16.41 25.90
C PRO A 311 -12.52 17.92 25.59
N PRO A 312 -13.57 18.72 25.87
CA PRO A 312 -13.54 20.17 25.66
C PRO A 312 -12.56 20.91 26.57
N LEU A 313 -12.37 20.45 27.82
CA LEU A 313 -11.43 21.05 28.77
C LEU A 313 -9.98 20.65 28.45
N LEU A 314 -9.75 19.40 28.02
CA LEU A 314 -8.45 18.96 27.55
C LEU A 314 -8.01 19.75 26.31
N LEU A 315 -8.87 19.86 25.29
CA LEU A 315 -8.59 20.66 24.10
C LEU A 315 -8.32 22.13 24.43
N ARG A 316 -9.04 22.71 25.39
CA ARG A 316 -8.73 24.06 25.89
C ARG A 316 -7.32 24.15 26.47
N CYS A 317 -6.92 23.22 27.34
CA CYS A 317 -5.56 23.21 27.90
C CYS A 317 -4.50 23.12 26.80
N LEU A 318 -4.70 22.25 25.79
CA LEU A 318 -3.77 22.08 24.67
C LEU A 318 -3.70 23.29 23.72
N ARG A 319 -4.75 24.12 23.61
CA ARG A 319 -4.70 25.42 22.90
C ARG A 319 -3.78 26.43 23.59
N GLU A 320 -3.71 26.37 24.92
CA GLU A 320 -2.91 27.29 25.75
C GLU A 320 -1.41 26.87 25.86
N ARG A 321 -0.98 25.80 25.15
CA ARG A 321 0.42 25.32 25.11
C ARG A 321 1.20 25.82 23.88
N PRO A 322 2.53 26.02 23.99
CA PRO A 322 3.35 26.35 22.83
C PRO A 322 3.48 25.14 21.89
N LEU A 323 3.60 25.41 20.59
CA LEU A 323 3.69 24.39 19.54
C LEU A 323 4.76 23.32 19.80
N GLU A 324 5.95 23.74 20.24
CA GLU A 324 7.08 22.87 20.58
C GLU A 324 6.73 21.84 21.67
N ALA A 325 5.93 22.22 22.67
CA ALA A 325 5.50 21.31 23.74
C ALA A 325 4.43 20.31 23.28
N LEU A 326 3.81 20.52 22.12
CA LEU A 326 2.92 19.56 21.48
C LEU A 326 3.71 18.62 20.57
N LEU A 327 4.54 19.16 19.68
CA LEU A 327 5.30 18.38 18.68
C LEU A 327 6.44 17.53 19.28
N SER A 328 6.96 17.91 20.46
CA SER A 328 7.98 17.13 21.18
C SER A 328 7.42 15.94 21.98
N ALA A 329 6.11 15.68 21.93
CA ALA A 329 5.52 14.57 22.67
C ALA A 329 6.10 13.21 22.24
N PRO A 330 6.53 12.34 23.17
CA PRO A 330 7.20 11.07 22.87
C PRO A 330 6.19 9.98 22.45
N VAL A 331 5.45 10.25 21.39
CA VAL A 331 4.45 9.34 20.82
C VAL A 331 5.14 8.41 19.82
N GLN A 332 5.08 7.10 20.08
CA GLN A 332 5.54 6.08 19.15
C GLN A 332 4.34 5.44 18.47
N ALA A 333 4.26 5.56 17.15
CA ALA A 333 3.31 4.81 16.33
C ALA A 333 3.68 3.30 16.32
N PRO A 334 2.69 2.39 16.33
CA PRO A 334 2.93 0.96 16.17
C PRO A 334 3.32 0.63 14.73
N ASP A 335 4.17 -0.39 14.52
CA ASP A 335 4.58 -0.85 13.18
C ASP A 335 3.36 -1.04 12.27
N PHE A 336 3.43 -0.53 11.02
CA PHE A 336 2.38 -0.64 10.00
C PHE A 336 1.06 0.12 10.29
N ALA A 337 1.05 1.08 11.22
CA ALA A 337 -0.05 2.03 11.41
C ALA A 337 0.47 3.40 11.92
N TYR A 338 -0.43 4.36 12.13
CA TYR A 338 -0.11 5.71 12.60
C TYR A 338 -0.65 5.97 14.02
N ALA A 339 -0.03 6.91 14.74
CA ALA A 339 -0.55 7.41 16.01
C ALA A 339 -1.54 8.56 15.81
N PHE A 340 -1.32 9.40 14.79
CA PHE A 340 -2.24 10.46 14.39
C PHE A 340 -2.68 10.27 12.94
N GLY A 341 -3.97 10.41 12.69
CA GLY A 341 -4.60 10.19 11.39
C GLY A 341 -6.13 10.13 11.51
N PRO A 342 -6.84 9.82 10.43
CA PRO A 342 -8.29 9.69 10.44
C PRO A 342 -8.79 8.76 11.56
N SER A 343 -9.86 9.12 12.24
CA SER A 343 -10.46 8.32 13.31
C SER A 343 -11.97 8.54 13.39
N VAL A 344 -12.70 7.64 14.05
CA VAL A 344 -14.16 7.80 14.20
C VAL A 344 -14.45 8.98 15.13
N ASP A 345 -14.96 10.07 14.57
CA ASP A 345 -15.31 11.31 15.27
C ASP A 345 -16.82 11.57 15.32
N GLY A 346 -17.60 10.77 14.57
CA GLY A 346 -19.05 10.88 14.51
C GLY A 346 -19.55 12.13 13.76
N VAL A 347 -18.66 12.80 13.02
CA VAL A 347 -18.94 14.05 12.29
C VAL A 347 -18.49 13.93 10.82
N VAL A 348 -17.21 13.65 10.57
CA VAL A 348 -16.68 13.35 9.23
C VAL A 348 -16.68 11.84 9.01
N ILE A 349 -16.28 11.08 10.03
CA ILE A 349 -16.22 9.62 10.00
C ILE A 349 -17.16 9.09 11.09
N ASP A 350 -18.33 8.64 10.66
CA ASP A 350 -19.41 8.13 11.53
C ASP A 350 -19.69 6.65 11.23
N THR A 351 -19.84 5.86 12.30
CA THR A 351 -20.37 4.49 12.27
C THR A 351 -21.84 4.43 11.85
N GLY A 352 -22.57 5.54 11.98
CA GLY A 352 -24.02 5.62 11.73
C GLY A 352 -24.85 5.06 12.88
N ASP A 353 -26.10 4.69 12.57
CA ASP A 353 -27.15 4.39 13.55
C ASP A 353 -27.00 3.06 14.35
N LEU A 354 -25.77 2.55 14.47
CA LEU A 354 -25.38 1.48 15.41
C LEU A 354 -25.60 1.88 16.89
N LEU A 355 -25.91 3.16 17.16
CA LEU A 355 -26.34 3.67 18.46
C LEU A 355 -27.87 3.81 18.61
N VAL A 356 -28.66 3.51 17.58
CA VAL A 356 -30.09 3.83 17.53
C VAL A 356 -30.98 2.62 17.22
N ASN A 357 -30.55 1.64 16.41
CA ASN A 357 -31.40 0.47 16.14
C ASN A 357 -30.62 -0.84 15.83
N PRO A 358 -30.63 -1.85 16.71
CA PRO A 358 -29.83 -3.09 16.57
C PRO A 358 -30.45 -4.16 15.64
N GLU A 359 -31.67 -3.97 15.12
CA GLU A 359 -32.39 -5.00 14.37
C GLU A 359 -31.99 -5.11 12.88
N ASN A 360 -31.31 -4.12 12.32
CA ASN A 360 -31.01 -4.04 10.89
C ASN A 360 -29.65 -4.66 10.52
N GLY A 361 -29.60 -6.00 10.51
CA GLY A 361 -28.40 -6.79 10.21
C GLY A 361 -27.73 -6.50 8.86
N TYR A 362 -26.41 -6.67 8.82
CA TYR A 362 -25.60 -6.65 7.59
C TYR A 362 -25.33 -8.08 7.11
N GLU A 363 -25.63 -8.35 5.85
CA GLU A 363 -25.34 -9.63 5.18
C GLU A 363 -24.04 -9.51 4.39
N TRP A 364 -23.11 -10.43 4.64
CA TRP A 364 -21.96 -10.71 3.78
C TRP A 364 -21.86 -12.23 3.62
N GLY A 365 -21.60 -12.71 2.40
CA GLY A 365 -21.50 -14.15 2.12
C GLY A 365 -22.77 -14.99 2.38
N GLY A 366 -23.93 -14.37 2.66
CA GLY A 366 -25.19 -15.08 2.93
C GLY A 366 -25.38 -15.55 4.38
N GLN A 367 -24.65 -14.99 5.35
CA GLN A 367 -24.88 -15.22 6.78
C GLN A 367 -25.02 -13.90 7.56
N THR A 368 -25.83 -13.94 8.61
CA THR A 368 -26.02 -12.84 9.57
C THR A 368 -24.91 -12.86 10.61
N VAL A 369 -24.08 -11.80 10.64
CA VAL A 369 -23.13 -11.60 11.75
C VAL A 369 -23.92 -11.10 12.97
N ALA A 370 -23.88 -11.85 14.07
CA ALA A 370 -24.61 -11.48 15.28
C ALA A 370 -24.06 -10.17 15.88
N HIS A 371 -24.94 -9.20 16.12
CA HIS A 371 -24.57 -7.92 16.72
C HIS A 371 -24.27 -8.07 18.22
N ALA A 372 -22.99 -8.19 18.56
CA ALA A 372 -22.53 -7.59 19.80
C ALA A 372 -22.70 -6.05 19.71
N PRO A 373 -23.13 -5.36 20.79
CA PRO A 373 -23.00 -3.90 20.86
C PRO A 373 -21.52 -3.50 20.80
N LEU A 374 -21.21 -2.19 20.72
CA LEU A 374 -19.84 -1.69 20.86
C LEU A 374 -19.33 -1.87 22.31
N GLY A 375 -19.01 -3.12 22.65
CA GLY A 375 -18.47 -3.56 23.93
C GLY A 375 -16.94 -3.56 23.96
N LYS A 376 -16.40 -3.78 25.15
CA LYS A 376 -14.98 -3.62 25.51
C LYS A 376 -14.05 -4.76 25.01
N GLN A 377 -14.32 -5.32 23.84
CA GLN A 377 -13.35 -6.18 23.13
C GLN A 377 -12.37 -5.32 22.32
N ALA A 378 -11.18 -5.85 22.05
CA ALA A 378 -10.10 -5.12 21.38
C ALA A 378 -10.40 -4.88 19.89
N GLN A 379 -11.02 -3.75 19.59
CA GLN A 379 -11.31 -3.30 18.22
C GLN A 379 -10.02 -2.86 17.54
N ASN A 380 -9.51 -3.69 16.63
CA ASN A 380 -8.43 -3.35 15.70
C ASN A 380 -8.96 -2.39 14.60
N ALA A 381 -8.03 -1.74 13.89
CA ALA A 381 -8.37 -0.80 12.83
C ALA A 381 -9.26 -1.44 11.74
N ILE A 382 -8.95 -2.67 11.30
CA ILE A 382 -9.72 -3.37 10.25
C ILE A 382 -11.21 -3.52 10.61
N ASN A 383 -11.55 -3.93 11.85
CA ASN A 383 -12.96 -4.13 12.22
C ASN A 383 -13.74 -2.80 12.25
N ILE A 384 -13.09 -1.72 12.70
CA ILE A 384 -13.67 -0.36 12.70
C ILE A 384 -13.85 0.13 11.25
N ILE A 385 -12.81 -0.01 10.42
CA ILE A 385 -12.80 0.35 8.99
C ILE A 385 -13.95 -0.36 8.25
N ASN A 386 -14.09 -1.68 8.44
CA ASN A 386 -15.15 -2.46 7.80
C ASN A 386 -16.54 -2.01 8.24
N ALA A 387 -16.76 -1.78 9.54
CA ALA A 387 -18.05 -1.28 10.05
C ALA A 387 -18.41 0.11 9.49
N VAL A 388 -17.42 0.97 9.25
CA VAL A 388 -17.61 2.36 8.76
C VAL A 388 -17.76 2.45 7.24
N LEU A 389 -16.99 1.67 6.46
CA LEU A 389 -16.90 1.82 5.00
C LEU A 389 -17.68 0.75 4.21
N MET A 390 -17.82 -0.48 4.72
CA MET A 390 -18.54 -1.55 4.01
C MET A 390 -20.06 -1.49 4.20
N ARG A 391 -20.55 -0.67 5.15
CA ARG A 391 -21.98 -0.43 5.40
C ARG A 391 -22.71 0.03 4.12
N LYS A 392 -23.94 -0.45 3.91
CA LYS A 392 -24.74 -0.22 2.68
C LYS A 392 -24.84 1.27 2.30
N SER A 393 -24.90 2.19 3.27
CA SER A 393 -24.94 3.63 3.05
C SER A 393 -23.62 4.26 2.59
N ALA A 394 -22.47 3.81 3.09
CA ALA A 394 -21.15 4.29 2.65
C ALA A 394 -20.86 3.84 1.21
N VAL A 395 -21.16 2.58 0.88
CA VAL A 395 -21.08 2.05 -0.48
C VAL A 395 -22.01 2.82 -1.44
N ALA A 396 -23.23 3.16 -0.99
CA ALA A 396 -24.16 3.98 -1.76
C ALA A 396 -23.68 5.44 -1.96
N GLN A 397 -22.84 6.00 -1.09
CA GLN A 397 -22.18 7.30 -1.34
C GLN A 397 -20.98 7.15 -2.29
N LEU A 398 -20.09 6.19 -2.04
CA LEU A 398 -18.90 5.89 -2.86
C LEU A 398 -19.24 5.72 -4.35
N THR A 399 -20.32 5.01 -4.63
CA THR A 399 -20.79 4.72 -6.00
C THR A 399 -21.43 5.92 -6.73
N LYS A 400 -21.59 7.09 -6.11
CA LYS A 400 -22.12 8.29 -6.80
C LYS A 400 -21.11 8.93 -7.74
N TYR A 401 -19.82 8.76 -7.46
CA TYR A 401 -18.69 9.39 -8.14
C TYR A 401 -18.06 8.43 -9.17
N ASP A 402 -17.52 8.95 -10.27
CA ASP A 402 -16.66 8.16 -11.15
C ASP A 402 -15.30 7.93 -10.44
N LEU A 403 -14.72 6.73 -10.59
CA LEU A 403 -13.56 6.32 -9.80
C LEU A 403 -12.43 5.73 -10.65
N MET A 404 -11.32 6.45 -10.77
CA MET A 404 -10.05 5.86 -11.21
C MET A 404 -9.26 5.42 -9.97
N LEU A 405 -8.62 4.27 -10.04
CA LEU A 405 -7.79 3.77 -8.95
C LEU A 405 -6.63 2.91 -9.45
N GLY A 406 -5.58 2.77 -8.65
CA GLY A 406 -4.50 1.85 -8.97
C GLY A 406 -3.42 1.76 -7.91
N VAL A 407 -2.42 0.95 -8.22
CA VAL A 407 -1.32 0.57 -7.32
C VAL A 407 0.01 0.57 -8.07
N THR A 408 1.10 0.74 -7.33
CA THR A 408 2.43 0.33 -7.77
C THR A 408 2.60 -1.19 -7.61
N LYS A 409 3.82 -1.69 -7.83
CA LYS A 409 4.13 -3.12 -7.71
C LYS A 409 4.76 -3.47 -6.37
N ALA A 410 5.56 -2.55 -5.82
CA ALA A 410 6.31 -2.70 -4.58
C ALA A 410 5.87 -1.63 -3.57
N GLU A 411 4.63 -1.71 -3.12
CA GLU A 411 4.01 -0.73 -2.22
C GLU A 411 4.70 -0.69 -0.84
N ALA A 412 4.97 -1.86 -0.25
CA ALA A 412 5.55 -1.98 1.10
C ALA A 412 7.09 -1.83 1.13
N TYR A 413 7.72 -1.31 0.07
CA TYR A 413 9.18 -1.21 -0.04
C TYR A 413 9.85 -0.43 1.10
N PHE A 414 9.16 0.57 1.68
CA PHE A 414 9.69 1.38 2.78
C PHE A 414 9.65 0.70 4.16
N ALA A 415 9.13 -0.54 4.26
CA ALA A 415 9.23 -1.36 5.47
C ALA A 415 10.63 -2.00 5.69
N PHE A 416 11.54 -1.83 4.73
CA PHE A 416 12.85 -2.49 4.71
C PHE A 416 14.00 -1.48 4.79
N SER A 417 15.03 -1.81 5.58
CA SER A 417 16.24 -0.97 5.71
C SER A 417 17.14 -1.04 4.46
N GLY A 418 18.17 -0.19 4.41
CA GLY A 418 19.17 -0.25 3.33
C GLY A 418 19.86 -1.60 3.22
N ASP A 419 20.20 -2.23 4.35
CA ASP A 419 20.84 -3.55 4.38
C ASP A 419 19.88 -4.66 3.92
N ASP A 420 18.60 -4.62 4.35
CA ASP A 420 17.57 -5.57 3.90
C ASP A 420 17.38 -5.48 2.37
N VAL A 421 17.30 -4.24 1.84
CA VAL A 421 17.16 -3.96 0.40
C VAL A 421 18.39 -4.41 -0.40
N GLN A 422 19.60 -4.31 0.16
CA GLN A 422 20.84 -4.65 -0.53
C GLN A 422 21.14 -6.16 -0.49
N TYR A 423 21.00 -6.81 0.67
CA TYR A 423 21.45 -8.19 0.89
C TYR A 423 20.31 -9.23 0.97
N GLY A 424 19.07 -8.78 1.20
CA GLY A 424 17.93 -9.65 1.52
C GLY A 424 17.71 -9.79 3.02
N ILE A 425 16.78 -10.66 3.43
CA ILE A 425 16.48 -10.93 4.85
C ILE A 425 16.49 -12.42 5.15
N GLU A 426 16.86 -12.78 6.37
CA GLU A 426 16.77 -14.16 6.86
C GLU A 426 15.34 -14.48 7.35
N ALA A 427 15.05 -15.78 7.51
CA ALA A 427 13.73 -16.26 7.92
C ALA A 427 13.25 -15.62 9.24
N ASP A 428 14.12 -15.52 10.24
CA ASP A 428 13.85 -14.86 11.53
C ASP A 428 13.41 -13.40 11.37
N ARG A 429 14.01 -12.68 10.42
CA ARG A 429 13.67 -11.27 10.18
C ARG A 429 12.34 -11.16 9.45
N ARG A 430 12.03 -12.04 8.49
CA ARG A 430 10.69 -12.19 7.92
C ARG A 430 9.66 -12.46 9.00
N SER A 431 9.90 -13.46 9.86
CA SER A 431 9.00 -13.83 10.96
C SER A 431 8.76 -12.66 11.91
N LYS A 432 9.80 -11.91 12.31
CA LYS A 432 9.66 -10.70 13.15
C LYS A 432 8.83 -9.61 12.48
N ILE A 433 9.08 -9.31 11.21
CA ILE A 433 8.33 -8.34 10.41
C ILE A 433 6.84 -8.72 10.33
N LEU A 434 6.53 -9.96 9.95
CA LEU A 434 5.15 -10.44 9.82
C LEU A 434 4.45 -10.58 11.19
N LYS A 435 5.17 -10.97 12.25
CA LYS A 435 4.66 -11.07 13.63
C LYS A 435 4.32 -9.68 14.21
N SER A 436 5.05 -8.61 13.84
CA SER A 436 4.64 -7.23 14.12
C SER A 436 3.39 -6.83 13.31
N PHE A 437 3.39 -7.06 11.99
CA PHE A 437 2.24 -6.73 11.14
C PHE A 437 0.94 -7.39 11.64
N VAL A 438 0.97 -8.71 11.85
CA VAL A 438 -0.22 -9.46 12.28
C VAL A 438 -0.72 -9.01 13.66
N ARG A 439 0.19 -8.80 14.63
CA ARG A 439 -0.17 -8.33 15.98
C ARG A 439 -0.86 -6.97 15.99
N ASN A 440 -0.43 -6.06 15.12
CA ASN A 440 -0.96 -4.69 15.08
C ASN A 440 -2.22 -4.57 14.21
N THR A 441 -2.44 -5.55 13.32
CA THR A 441 -3.49 -5.52 12.28
C THR A 441 -4.72 -6.34 12.64
N TYR A 442 -4.57 -7.48 13.34
CA TYR A 442 -5.65 -8.44 13.64
C TYR A 442 -5.85 -8.61 15.15
N SER A 443 -7.01 -9.16 15.54
CA SER A 443 -7.40 -9.40 16.96
C SER A 443 -7.59 -10.88 17.33
N TYR A 444 -7.78 -11.76 16.35
CA TYR A 444 -8.16 -13.17 16.54
C TYR A 444 -7.27 -14.08 15.68
N HIS A 445 -7.01 -15.30 16.15
CA HIS A 445 -6.27 -16.36 15.46
C HIS A 445 -4.93 -15.92 14.84
N LEU A 446 -4.18 -15.12 15.60
CA LEU A 446 -2.96 -14.47 15.11
C LEU A 446 -1.86 -15.46 14.74
N SER A 447 -1.78 -16.61 15.42
CA SER A 447 -0.79 -17.65 15.14
C SER A 447 -1.12 -18.39 13.84
N GLU A 448 -2.40 -18.64 13.57
CA GLU A 448 -2.91 -19.28 12.36
C GLU A 448 -2.79 -18.33 11.15
N ILE A 449 -3.12 -17.05 11.33
CA ILE A 449 -2.94 -16.01 10.31
C ILE A 449 -1.44 -15.86 9.98
N LEU A 450 -0.56 -15.79 10.97
CA LEU A 450 0.89 -15.70 10.74
C LEU A 450 1.44 -16.94 10.02
N ALA A 451 1.04 -18.14 10.43
CA ALA A 451 1.48 -19.39 9.80
C ALA A 451 0.99 -19.51 8.35
N THR A 452 -0.27 -19.14 8.08
CA THR A 452 -0.84 -19.20 6.72
C THR A 452 -0.24 -18.14 5.78
N ILE A 453 0.06 -16.93 6.26
CA ILE A 453 0.82 -15.92 5.48
C ILE A 453 2.21 -16.46 5.14
N ILE A 454 2.95 -17.04 6.11
CA ILE A 454 4.29 -17.59 5.86
C ILE A 454 4.24 -18.77 4.88
N ASN A 455 3.20 -19.62 4.95
CA ASN A 455 2.99 -20.72 4.04
C ASN A 455 2.68 -20.26 2.60
N GLU A 456 1.80 -19.28 2.44
CA GLU A 456 1.44 -18.69 1.14
C GLU A 456 2.66 -18.02 0.49
N TYR A 457 3.35 -17.14 1.24
CA TYR A 457 4.51 -16.37 0.77
C TYR A 457 5.85 -17.08 1.04
N THR A 458 5.93 -18.36 0.67
CA THR A 458 7.17 -19.13 0.57
C THR A 458 7.21 -19.86 -0.78
N ASP A 459 8.34 -19.72 -1.49
CA ASP A 459 8.61 -20.39 -2.77
C ASP A 459 8.95 -21.87 -2.54
N TRP A 460 7.93 -22.71 -2.38
CA TRP A 460 8.09 -24.14 -2.10
C TRP A 460 8.71 -24.95 -3.26
N GLU A 461 8.89 -24.38 -4.46
CA GLU A 461 9.66 -25.03 -5.54
C GLU A 461 11.16 -25.07 -5.22
N ARG A 462 11.64 -24.21 -4.32
CA ARG A 462 13.07 -24.07 -4.00
C ARG A 462 13.39 -24.61 -2.59
N PRO A 463 14.15 -25.72 -2.47
CA PRO A 463 14.48 -26.31 -1.16
C PRO A 463 15.47 -25.47 -0.34
N VAL A 464 16.17 -24.51 -0.97
CA VAL A 464 17.03 -23.54 -0.30
C VAL A 464 16.53 -22.14 -0.63
N GLN A 465 15.99 -21.45 0.38
CA GLN A 465 15.49 -20.09 0.26
C GLN A 465 16.65 -19.09 0.30
N HIS A 466 16.83 -18.33 -0.78
CA HIS A 466 17.83 -17.27 -0.81
C HIS A 466 17.29 -16.01 -0.09
N PRO A 467 18.06 -15.30 0.76
CA PRO A 467 17.56 -14.17 1.57
C PRO A 467 16.85 -13.07 0.78
N ILE A 468 17.26 -12.86 -0.48
CA ILE A 468 16.63 -11.90 -1.40
C ILE A 468 15.21 -12.35 -1.78
N ASN A 469 14.98 -13.65 -2.02
CA ASN A 469 13.66 -14.20 -2.30
C ASN A 469 12.76 -14.08 -1.06
N ILE A 470 13.29 -14.43 0.12
CA ILE A 470 12.58 -14.30 1.40
C ILE A 470 12.10 -12.85 1.59
N ARG A 471 12.95 -11.86 1.31
CA ARG A 471 12.56 -10.45 1.35
C ARG A 471 11.49 -10.14 0.30
N ASP A 472 11.71 -10.50 -0.96
CA ASP A 472 10.82 -10.09 -2.04
C ASP A 472 9.41 -10.71 -1.88
N GLU A 473 9.28 -11.95 -1.41
CA GLU A 473 7.99 -12.54 -0.97
C GLU A 473 7.39 -11.82 0.25
N THR A 474 8.21 -11.39 1.23
CA THR A 474 7.73 -10.64 2.41
C THR A 474 7.24 -9.24 2.03
N LEU A 475 7.93 -8.59 1.09
CA LEU A 475 7.54 -7.31 0.51
C LEU A 475 6.25 -7.44 -0.29
N GLU A 476 6.12 -8.51 -1.06
CA GLU A 476 4.92 -8.81 -1.84
C GLU A 476 3.71 -9.04 -0.90
N ALA A 477 3.86 -9.87 0.13
CA ALA A 477 2.85 -10.11 1.17
C ALA A 477 2.38 -8.81 1.86
N LEU A 478 3.33 -7.98 2.30
CA LEU A 478 3.03 -6.70 2.94
C LEU A 478 2.40 -5.68 1.99
N SER A 479 2.73 -5.73 0.70
CA SER A 479 2.15 -4.84 -0.32
C SER A 479 0.68 -5.19 -0.57
N ASP A 480 0.37 -6.48 -0.63
CA ASP A 480 -1.02 -6.92 -0.76
C ASP A 480 -1.87 -6.56 0.45
N ALA A 481 -1.43 -6.95 1.64
CA ALA A 481 -2.21 -6.80 2.87
C ALA A 481 -2.50 -5.33 3.20
N GLN A 482 -1.54 -4.43 2.93
CA GLN A 482 -1.67 -3.01 3.27
C GLN A 482 -2.28 -2.15 2.15
N VAL A 483 -2.15 -2.54 0.88
CA VAL A 483 -2.57 -1.69 -0.25
C VAL A 483 -3.34 -2.48 -1.31
N VAL A 484 -2.77 -3.51 -1.96
CA VAL A 484 -3.40 -4.09 -3.17
C VAL A 484 -4.75 -4.76 -2.88
N ALA A 485 -4.89 -5.53 -1.80
CA ALA A 485 -6.16 -6.13 -1.43
C ALA A 485 -7.21 -5.05 -1.03
N PRO A 486 -6.91 -4.08 -0.16
CA PRO A 486 -7.78 -2.91 0.07
C PRO A 486 -8.20 -2.15 -1.20
N MET A 487 -7.28 -1.94 -2.16
CA MET A 487 -7.58 -1.27 -3.43
C MET A 487 -8.53 -2.10 -4.30
N VAL A 488 -8.30 -3.40 -4.44
CA VAL A 488 -9.16 -4.29 -5.24
C VAL A 488 -10.53 -4.50 -4.57
N LEU A 489 -10.60 -4.56 -3.24
CA LEU A 489 -11.87 -4.56 -2.49
C LEU A 489 -12.66 -3.25 -2.72
N THR A 490 -11.96 -2.11 -2.80
CA THR A 490 -12.58 -0.82 -3.17
C THR A 490 -13.14 -0.88 -4.60
N ALA A 491 -12.42 -1.49 -5.55
CA ALA A 491 -12.84 -1.67 -6.95
C ALA A 491 -14.08 -2.57 -7.09
N ASP A 492 -14.07 -3.72 -6.40
CA ASP A 492 -15.18 -4.67 -6.40
C ASP A 492 -16.44 -4.04 -5.78
N THR A 493 -16.27 -3.33 -4.67
CA THR A 493 -17.37 -2.65 -3.95
C THR A 493 -17.98 -1.51 -4.76
N HIS A 494 -17.18 -0.72 -5.49
CA HIS A 494 -17.69 0.34 -6.37
C HIS A 494 -18.35 -0.21 -7.64
N SER A 495 -17.70 -1.16 -8.31
CA SER A 495 -18.23 -1.74 -9.57
C SER A 495 -19.48 -2.62 -9.39
N ALA A 496 -19.76 -3.11 -8.17
CA ALA A 496 -20.95 -3.90 -7.86
C ALA A 496 -22.28 -3.24 -8.27
N LEU A 497 -22.38 -1.90 -8.15
CA LEU A 497 -23.57 -1.14 -8.58
C LEU A 497 -23.48 -0.64 -10.02
N ARG A 498 -22.74 -1.36 -10.90
CA ARG A 498 -22.61 -1.10 -12.35
C ARG A 498 -22.13 0.32 -12.68
N ARG A 499 -21.22 0.86 -11.86
CA ARG A 499 -20.58 2.16 -12.07
C ARG A 499 -19.22 2.03 -12.74
N ASN A 500 -18.88 3.04 -13.54
CA ASN A 500 -17.60 3.13 -14.22
C ASN A 500 -16.48 3.35 -13.19
N SER A 501 -15.68 2.30 -12.98
CA SER A 501 -14.40 2.37 -12.29
C SER A 501 -13.27 1.94 -13.23
N TYR A 502 -12.06 2.44 -13.01
CA TYR A 502 -10.90 2.17 -13.87
C TYR A 502 -9.69 1.79 -13.02
N LEU A 503 -9.35 0.50 -12.99
CA LEU A 503 -8.18 -0.02 -12.28
C LEU A 503 -6.93 0.01 -13.16
N TYR A 504 -5.80 0.50 -12.62
CA TYR A 504 -4.47 0.34 -13.20
C TYR A 504 -3.48 -0.33 -12.24
N VAL A 505 -2.40 -0.85 -12.81
CA VAL A 505 -1.18 -1.27 -12.10
C VAL A 505 0.00 -0.61 -12.79
N PHE A 506 0.82 0.14 -12.05
CA PHE A 506 2.03 0.77 -12.57
C PHE A 506 3.21 -0.21 -12.39
N ASP A 507 3.74 -0.72 -13.49
CA ASP A 507 4.76 -1.79 -13.54
C ASP A 507 6.11 -1.27 -14.09
N TYR A 508 6.19 0.02 -14.45
CA TYR A 508 7.43 0.65 -14.91
C TYR A 508 8.27 1.20 -13.76
N GLN A 509 9.57 0.91 -13.77
CA GLN A 509 10.54 1.46 -12.83
C GLN A 509 11.43 2.49 -13.54
N THR A 510 11.69 3.64 -12.92
CA THR A 510 12.41 4.76 -13.56
C THR A 510 13.87 4.37 -13.80
N LYS A 511 14.35 4.45 -15.06
CA LYS A 511 15.62 3.82 -15.48
C LYS A 511 16.84 4.35 -14.71
N TYR A 512 16.87 5.64 -14.45
CA TYR A 512 17.89 6.33 -13.66
C TYR A 512 17.31 6.90 -12.36
N GLY A 513 16.27 6.26 -11.83
CA GLY A 513 15.67 6.57 -10.54
C GLY A 513 16.57 6.19 -9.37
N ASP A 514 16.14 6.56 -8.16
CA ASP A 514 16.94 6.42 -6.94
C ASP A 514 17.04 4.97 -6.41
N TYR A 515 16.28 4.03 -7.00
CA TYR A 515 16.10 2.66 -6.50
C TYR A 515 16.72 1.57 -7.40
N PRO A 516 17.16 0.44 -6.83
CA PRO A 516 17.68 -0.70 -7.59
C PRO A 516 16.66 -1.25 -8.59
N GLN A 517 17.10 -1.46 -9.84
CA GLN A 517 16.29 -1.96 -10.94
C GLN A 517 16.06 -3.47 -10.79
N ARG A 518 15.14 -3.88 -9.90
CA ARG A 518 14.80 -5.29 -9.63
C ARG A 518 13.34 -5.51 -9.23
N GLN A 519 12.85 -4.75 -8.26
CA GLN A 519 11.52 -4.98 -7.68
C GLN A 519 10.37 -4.49 -8.60
N GLY A 520 10.67 -3.65 -9.59
CA GLY A 520 9.66 -2.93 -10.36
C GLY A 520 9.29 -1.60 -9.70
N CYS A 521 8.18 -1.01 -10.12
CA CYS A 521 7.70 0.28 -9.60
C CYS A 521 7.50 0.24 -8.07
N ILE A 522 8.16 1.14 -7.36
CA ILE A 522 8.02 1.37 -5.92
C ILE A 522 7.00 2.49 -5.66
N HIS A 523 6.31 2.42 -4.51
CA HIS A 523 5.37 3.43 -4.03
C HIS A 523 5.83 4.88 -4.31
N GLY A 524 5.04 5.64 -5.08
CA GLY A 524 5.31 7.02 -5.44
C GLY A 524 6.15 7.23 -6.72
N GLU A 525 6.70 6.18 -7.35
CA GLU A 525 7.37 6.32 -8.65
C GLU A 525 6.41 6.64 -9.80
N GLU A 526 5.10 6.46 -9.66
CA GLU A 526 4.10 6.85 -10.66
C GLU A 526 3.89 8.38 -10.72
N LEU A 527 4.11 9.09 -9.61
CA LEU A 527 3.88 10.53 -9.45
C LEU A 527 4.60 11.41 -10.49
N PRO A 528 5.93 11.25 -10.77
CA PRO A 528 6.59 12.06 -11.81
C PRO A 528 5.96 11.91 -13.20
N TYR A 529 5.36 10.75 -13.52
CA TYR A 529 4.71 10.52 -14.81
C TYR A 529 3.32 11.19 -14.89
N VAL A 530 2.60 11.28 -13.75
CA VAL A 530 1.33 12.00 -13.61
C VAL A 530 1.52 13.52 -13.61
N PHE A 531 2.56 14.03 -12.95
CA PHE A 531 2.86 15.47 -12.91
C PHE A 531 3.63 15.99 -14.14
N GLY A 532 4.16 15.11 -14.99
CA GLY A 532 4.81 15.49 -16.25
C GLY A 532 6.32 15.75 -16.18
N ALA A 533 7.00 15.36 -15.09
CA ALA A 533 8.42 15.60 -14.88
C ALA A 533 9.33 15.17 -16.05
N PRO A 534 9.06 14.04 -16.77
CA PRO A 534 9.83 13.66 -17.95
C PRO A 534 9.83 14.69 -19.09
N LEU A 535 8.73 15.42 -19.33
CA LEU A 535 8.60 16.33 -20.48
C LEU A 535 9.52 17.57 -20.39
N VAL A 536 10.02 17.88 -19.19
CA VAL A 536 10.88 19.04 -18.89
C VAL A 536 12.24 18.63 -18.31
N GLY A 537 12.60 17.34 -18.37
CA GLY A 537 13.89 16.81 -17.88
C GLY A 537 14.03 16.67 -16.36
N GLY A 538 13.20 17.39 -15.59
CA GLY A 538 13.04 17.28 -14.14
C GLY A 538 12.09 18.36 -13.61
N LEU A 539 11.30 18.06 -12.58
CA LEU A 539 10.27 18.97 -12.04
C LEU A 539 10.24 18.89 -10.51
N ALA A 540 10.24 20.06 -9.85
CA ALA A 540 10.23 20.20 -8.39
C ALA A 540 11.20 19.24 -7.67
N HIS A 541 10.68 18.33 -6.81
CA HIS A 541 11.45 17.39 -6.01
C HIS A 541 11.72 16.02 -6.70
N PHE A 542 11.16 15.80 -7.90
CA PHE A 542 11.30 14.52 -8.61
C PHE A 542 12.74 14.28 -9.10
N SER A 543 13.03 13.04 -9.51
CA SER A 543 14.29 12.68 -10.15
C SER A 543 14.48 13.40 -11.49
N ARG A 544 15.71 13.35 -12.03
CA ARG A 544 16.10 13.98 -13.31
C ARG A 544 16.60 12.91 -14.28
N ASN A 545 16.89 13.31 -15.52
CA ASN A 545 17.52 12.48 -16.58
C ASN A 545 16.62 11.40 -17.20
N TYR A 546 15.33 11.68 -17.40
CA TYR A 546 14.41 10.76 -18.07
C TYR A 546 14.77 10.46 -19.53
N THR A 547 14.51 9.23 -19.98
CA THR A 547 14.67 8.80 -21.37
C THR A 547 13.47 9.17 -22.24
N LYS A 548 13.64 9.12 -23.57
CA LYS A 548 12.56 9.35 -24.54
C LYS A 548 11.38 8.37 -24.41
N ALA A 549 11.58 7.20 -23.80
CA ALA A 549 10.49 6.26 -23.51
C ALA A 549 9.67 6.71 -22.29
N GLU A 550 10.33 7.24 -21.25
CA GLU A 550 9.70 7.81 -20.06
C GLU A 550 8.92 9.10 -20.37
N VAL A 551 9.37 9.90 -21.35
CA VAL A 551 8.60 11.03 -21.90
C VAL A 551 7.29 10.54 -22.51
N ALA A 552 7.33 9.60 -23.46
CA ALA A 552 6.13 9.08 -24.12
C ALA A 552 5.19 8.32 -23.17
N LEU A 553 5.73 7.71 -22.11
CA LEU A 553 4.96 7.13 -21.00
C LEU A 553 4.20 8.23 -20.23
N SER A 554 4.88 9.32 -19.84
CA SER A 554 4.25 10.44 -19.13
C SER A 554 3.22 11.19 -19.98
N GLU A 555 3.48 11.43 -21.27
CA GLU A 555 2.48 11.95 -22.23
C GLU A 555 1.20 11.09 -22.23
N SER A 556 1.35 9.77 -22.18
CA SER A 556 0.22 8.82 -22.17
C SER A 556 -0.52 8.83 -20.82
N VAL A 557 0.20 8.84 -19.71
CA VAL A 557 -0.38 8.88 -18.35
C VAL A 557 -1.17 10.18 -18.14
N MET A 558 -0.57 11.33 -18.47
CA MET A 558 -1.26 12.63 -18.40
C MET A 558 -2.45 12.74 -19.36
N LEU A 559 -2.46 12.01 -20.48
CA LEU A 559 -3.62 11.94 -21.36
C LEU A 559 -4.78 11.18 -20.70
N TYR A 560 -4.52 10.00 -20.12
CA TYR A 560 -5.57 9.22 -19.43
C TYR A 560 -6.13 9.95 -18.19
N TRP A 561 -5.26 10.51 -17.34
CA TRP A 561 -5.69 11.34 -16.19
C TRP A 561 -6.44 12.60 -16.67
N GLY A 562 -5.94 13.25 -17.72
CA GLY A 562 -6.51 14.46 -18.31
C GLY A 562 -7.90 14.26 -18.93
N ASN A 563 -8.13 13.11 -19.57
CA ASN A 563 -9.42 12.72 -20.11
C ASN A 563 -10.39 12.30 -18.99
N PHE A 564 -9.94 11.49 -18.02
CA PHE A 564 -10.77 11.11 -16.87
C PHE A 564 -11.24 12.32 -16.06
N ALA A 565 -10.37 13.31 -15.84
CA ALA A 565 -10.75 14.56 -15.18
C ALA A 565 -11.76 15.40 -15.99
N LYS A 566 -11.85 15.22 -17.31
CA LYS A 566 -12.82 15.89 -18.20
C LYS A 566 -14.18 15.20 -18.21
N THR A 567 -14.21 13.91 -18.54
CA THR A 567 -15.44 13.16 -18.87
C THR A 567 -15.81 12.10 -17.85
N GLY A 568 -14.83 11.55 -17.13
CA GLY A 568 -14.99 10.33 -16.31
C GLY A 568 -14.62 9.05 -17.06
N ASN A 569 -14.23 9.16 -18.33
CA ASN A 569 -13.69 8.04 -19.12
C ASN A 569 -12.25 8.39 -19.57
N PRO A 570 -11.22 7.63 -19.17
CA PRO A 570 -9.83 7.92 -19.55
C PRO A 570 -9.60 7.84 -21.07
N ASN A 571 -10.47 7.13 -21.81
CA ASN A 571 -10.35 6.95 -23.25
C ASN A 571 -10.88 8.15 -24.07
N GLU A 572 -11.81 8.94 -23.50
CA GLU A 572 -12.52 9.98 -24.24
C GLU A 572 -11.75 11.30 -24.31
N ALA A 573 -11.30 11.66 -25.50
CA ALA A 573 -10.89 13.03 -25.81
C ALA A 573 -12.05 13.78 -26.46
N GLN A 574 -12.46 14.90 -25.88
CA GLN A 574 -13.48 15.78 -26.46
C GLN A 574 -13.04 16.29 -27.84
N GLU A 575 -13.87 16.09 -28.87
CA GLU A 575 -13.52 16.38 -30.27
C GLU A 575 -13.39 17.89 -30.60
N SER A 576 -13.91 18.76 -29.72
CA SER A 576 -14.06 20.20 -29.97
C SER A 576 -12.82 21.06 -29.71
N ASP A 577 -11.63 20.46 -29.63
CA ASP A 577 -10.37 21.18 -29.37
C ASP A 577 -9.47 21.24 -30.63
N PRO A 578 -9.55 22.32 -31.43
CA PRO A 578 -8.73 22.46 -32.65
C PRO A 578 -7.23 22.58 -32.36
N ILE A 579 -6.81 22.86 -31.12
CA ILE A 579 -5.39 22.95 -30.74
C ILE A 579 -4.76 21.55 -30.63
N ARG A 580 -5.57 20.51 -30.33
CA ARG A 580 -5.13 19.12 -30.27
C ARG A 580 -4.89 18.47 -31.64
N ALA A 581 -5.45 18.99 -32.73
CA ALA A 581 -5.35 18.39 -34.07
C ALA A 581 -3.89 18.19 -34.55
N GLY A 582 -3.01 19.18 -34.29
CA GLY A 582 -1.58 19.10 -34.66
C GLY A 582 -0.72 18.19 -33.77
N ARG A 583 -1.26 17.62 -32.67
CA ARG A 583 -0.51 16.81 -31.69
C ARG A 583 -0.71 15.29 -31.86
N GLN A 584 -1.48 14.84 -32.85
CA GLN A 584 -2.09 13.50 -32.85
C GLN A 584 -1.14 12.32 -33.16
N GLU A 585 0.09 12.55 -33.64
CA GLU A 585 0.81 11.59 -34.50
C GLU A 585 1.82 10.64 -33.81
N ARG A 586 2.03 10.70 -32.48
CA ARG A 586 3.22 10.04 -31.86
C ARG A 586 3.00 9.08 -30.66
N VAL A 587 1.82 9.07 -30.03
CA VAL A 587 1.64 8.36 -28.74
C VAL A 587 1.17 6.91 -28.92
N ARG A 588 2.05 5.93 -28.68
CA ARG A 588 1.77 4.50 -28.88
C ARG A 588 0.70 3.89 -27.96
N MET A 589 0.41 4.48 -26.79
CA MET A 589 -0.65 3.98 -25.91
C MET A 589 -2.07 4.31 -26.40
N LYS A 590 -2.22 5.28 -27.31
CA LYS A 590 -3.51 5.79 -27.79
C LYS A 590 -4.42 4.70 -28.42
N ASN A 591 -3.86 3.55 -28.77
CA ASN A 591 -4.57 2.42 -29.36
C ASN A 591 -5.05 1.38 -28.32
N ILE A 592 -4.91 1.63 -27.01
CA ILE A 592 -5.36 0.74 -25.95
C ILE A 592 -6.61 1.32 -25.30
N GLU A 593 -7.75 0.68 -25.56
CA GLU A 593 -8.99 0.91 -24.85
C GLU A 593 -8.88 0.37 -23.41
N TRP A 594 -8.83 1.29 -22.44
CA TRP A 594 -8.90 0.98 -21.02
C TRP A 594 -10.36 0.75 -20.64
N THR A 595 -10.83 -0.48 -20.83
CA THR A 595 -12.20 -0.88 -20.45
C THR A 595 -12.43 -0.67 -18.96
N ALA A 596 -13.65 -0.29 -18.58
CA ALA A 596 -14.04 -0.21 -17.17
C ALA A 596 -13.83 -1.54 -16.42
N TYR A 597 -13.58 -1.44 -15.12
CA TYR A 597 -13.45 -2.55 -14.19
C TYR A 597 -14.83 -3.14 -13.86
N GLU A 598 -14.91 -4.46 -13.85
CA GLU A 598 -16.06 -5.22 -13.36
C GLU A 598 -15.55 -6.31 -12.42
N ALA A 599 -16.19 -6.49 -11.27
CA ALA A 599 -15.82 -7.54 -10.30
C ALA A 599 -15.78 -8.97 -10.89
N VAL A 600 -16.49 -9.23 -11.98
CA VAL A 600 -16.51 -10.52 -12.71
C VAL A 600 -15.27 -10.72 -13.58
N HIS A 601 -14.85 -9.69 -14.33
CA HIS A 601 -13.75 -9.80 -15.30
C HIS A 601 -12.41 -9.27 -14.77
N LYS A 602 -12.43 -8.47 -13.70
CA LYS A 602 -11.28 -7.87 -12.99
C LYS A 602 -10.20 -7.32 -13.94
N LYS A 603 -10.63 -6.61 -14.99
CA LYS A 603 -9.75 -6.02 -16.03
C LYS A 603 -9.02 -4.79 -15.49
N TYR A 604 -7.73 -4.66 -15.81
CA TYR A 604 -6.91 -3.50 -15.42
C TYR A 604 -5.94 -3.11 -16.51
N LEU A 605 -5.58 -1.83 -16.57
CA LEU A 605 -4.50 -1.35 -17.43
C LEU A 605 -3.15 -1.54 -16.72
N ASN A 606 -2.29 -2.37 -17.30
CA ASN A 606 -0.90 -2.47 -16.86
C ASN A 606 -0.09 -1.35 -17.53
N ILE A 607 0.30 -0.33 -16.77
CA ILE A 607 1.05 0.82 -17.24
C ILE A 607 2.55 0.48 -17.23
N ASP A 608 3.10 0.37 -18.44
CA ASP A 608 4.52 0.16 -18.77
C ASP A 608 4.79 0.80 -20.14
N THR A 609 6.06 0.99 -20.52
CA THR A 609 6.51 1.32 -21.88
C THR A 609 5.85 0.49 -23.00
N LYS A 610 5.39 -0.73 -22.70
CA LYS A 610 4.49 -1.53 -23.53
C LYS A 610 3.23 -1.87 -22.75
N ALA A 611 2.42 -0.86 -22.45
CA ALA A 611 1.17 -0.99 -21.72
C ALA A 611 0.24 -2.05 -22.34
N LYS A 612 -0.54 -2.72 -21.50
CA LYS A 612 -1.47 -3.80 -21.89
C LYS A 612 -2.69 -3.82 -20.99
N LEU A 613 -3.87 -4.05 -21.56
CA LEU A 613 -5.01 -4.50 -20.77
C LEU A 613 -4.74 -5.94 -20.31
N LYS A 614 -4.83 -6.18 -18.99
CA LYS A 614 -4.71 -7.49 -18.33
C LYS A 614 -5.99 -7.75 -17.53
N ASN A 615 -6.11 -8.92 -16.92
CA ASN A 615 -7.18 -9.25 -15.98
C ASN A 615 -6.64 -9.99 -14.75
N HIS A 616 -7.43 -10.05 -13.67
CA HIS A 616 -7.14 -10.86 -12.47
C HIS A 616 -5.75 -10.59 -11.85
N TYR A 617 -5.44 -9.33 -11.55
CA TYR A 617 -4.15 -8.96 -10.94
C TYR A 617 -3.91 -9.77 -9.67
N ARG A 618 -2.88 -10.62 -9.69
CA ARG A 618 -2.37 -11.42 -8.56
C ARG A 618 -3.48 -12.21 -7.83
N ALA A 619 -4.49 -12.69 -8.58
CA ALA A 619 -5.75 -13.19 -8.03
C ALA A 619 -5.65 -14.37 -7.04
N HIS A 620 -4.61 -15.21 -7.09
CA HIS A 620 -4.37 -16.24 -6.05
C HIS A 620 -4.09 -15.58 -4.69
N ARG A 621 -3.05 -14.73 -4.66
CA ARG A 621 -2.63 -13.92 -3.50
C ARG A 621 -3.77 -13.04 -2.98
N LEU A 622 -4.57 -12.43 -3.88
CA LEU A 622 -5.72 -11.62 -3.46
C LEU A 622 -6.91 -12.45 -2.94
N SER A 623 -7.15 -13.66 -3.47
CA SER A 623 -8.19 -14.55 -2.91
C SER A 623 -7.86 -14.97 -1.48
N PHE A 624 -6.57 -15.20 -1.19
CA PHE A 624 -6.07 -15.45 0.17
C PHE A 624 -6.41 -14.27 1.11
N TRP A 625 -6.07 -13.04 0.73
CA TRP A 625 -6.31 -11.84 1.57
C TRP A 625 -7.77 -11.40 1.65
N LEU A 626 -8.59 -11.63 0.63
CA LEU A 626 -9.97 -11.16 0.56
C LEU A 626 -11.01 -12.18 1.05
N ASN A 627 -10.66 -13.47 1.11
CA ASN A 627 -11.57 -14.54 1.56
C ASN A 627 -11.00 -15.27 2.78
N LEU A 628 -9.84 -15.93 2.65
CA LEU A 628 -9.33 -16.83 3.70
C LEU A 628 -8.90 -16.09 4.98
N VAL A 629 -8.17 -14.98 4.87
CA VAL A 629 -7.73 -14.23 6.07
C VAL A 629 -8.91 -13.62 6.84
N PRO A 630 -9.94 -13.01 6.20
CA PRO A 630 -11.18 -12.64 6.87
C PRO A 630 -11.93 -13.81 7.54
N ASP A 631 -11.92 -15.00 6.95
CA ASP A 631 -12.55 -16.19 7.55
C ASP A 631 -11.78 -16.70 8.77
N LEU A 632 -10.44 -16.66 8.74
CA LEU A 632 -9.58 -16.98 9.89
C LEU A 632 -9.68 -15.93 11.01
N HIS A 633 -9.94 -14.66 10.68
CA HIS A 633 -10.01 -13.56 11.64
C HIS A 633 -11.36 -13.47 12.41
N ARG A 634 -12.25 -14.45 12.26
CA ARG A 634 -13.50 -14.54 13.04
C ARG A 634 -13.19 -14.90 14.51
N PRO A 635 -14.00 -14.48 15.50
CA PRO A 635 -13.70 -14.66 16.94
C PRO A 635 -13.85 -16.11 17.46
N GLY A 636 -14.14 -17.10 16.62
CA GLY A 636 -14.45 -18.47 17.05
C GLY A 636 -15.83 -18.60 17.71
N GLY A 637 -16.04 -19.75 18.37
CA GLY A 637 -17.17 -19.98 19.30
C GLY A 637 -16.71 -19.86 20.76
N GLU A 638 -17.65 -19.92 21.71
CA GLU A 638 -17.35 -19.76 23.15
C GLU A 638 -16.38 -20.82 23.71
N ASP A 639 -16.27 -21.98 23.05
CA ASP A 639 -15.32 -23.05 23.38
C ASP A 639 -13.86 -22.72 23.05
N VAL A 640 -13.58 -21.64 22.30
CA VAL A 640 -12.21 -21.26 21.89
C VAL A 640 -11.48 -20.54 23.04
N PRO A 641 -10.37 -21.08 23.57
CA PRO A 641 -9.64 -20.43 24.65
C PRO A 641 -9.04 -19.09 24.20
N PRO A 642 -9.09 -18.01 24.99
CA PRO A 642 -8.54 -16.70 24.60
C PRO A 642 -7.03 -16.69 24.26
N SER A 643 -6.28 -17.70 24.70
CA SER A 643 -4.88 -17.93 24.30
C SER A 643 -4.72 -18.31 22.82
N HIS A 644 -5.73 -18.93 22.20
CA HIS A 644 -5.75 -19.29 20.77
C HIS A 644 -5.79 -18.05 19.86
N HIS A 645 -6.18 -16.89 20.40
CA HIS A 645 -6.11 -15.62 19.69
C HIS A 645 -4.77 -14.90 19.88
N GLN A 646 -3.81 -15.46 20.61
CA GLN A 646 -2.53 -14.81 20.93
C GLN A 646 -1.37 -15.39 20.10
N LEU A 647 -0.33 -14.58 19.92
CA LEU A 647 0.94 -15.02 19.35
C LEU A 647 1.82 -15.58 20.46
N GLU A 648 2.45 -16.74 20.23
CA GLU A 648 3.37 -17.33 21.21
C GLU A 648 4.55 -16.39 21.52
N HIS A 649 4.80 -16.19 22.82
CA HIS A 649 5.83 -15.30 23.35
C HIS A 649 7.18 -16.02 23.49
N GLU A 650 8.04 -15.90 22.48
CA GLU A 650 9.42 -16.40 22.53
C GLU A 650 10.32 -15.54 23.44
N ASP A 651 10.01 -14.25 23.59
CA ASP A 651 10.85 -13.25 24.28
C ASP A 651 10.75 -13.26 25.82
N ALA A 652 10.36 -14.38 26.44
CA ALA A 652 10.39 -14.55 27.89
C ALA A 652 11.72 -15.12 28.43
N ALA A 653 12.54 -15.73 27.57
CA ALA A 653 13.69 -16.54 27.98
C ALA A 653 15.06 -15.82 28.02
N LEU A 654 15.17 -14.61 27.45
CA LEU A 654 16.47 -13.94 27.21
C LEU A 654 16.58 -12.50 27.73
N GLN A 655 15.77 -12.11 28.73
CA GLN A 655 16.10 -10.96 29.57
C GLN A 655 16.75 -11.43 30.88
N PRO A 656 17.98 -11.01 31.22
CA PRO A 656 18.58 -11.29 32.52
C PRO A 656 17.85 -10.48 33.60
N THR A 657 16.90 -11.12 34.27
CA THR A 657 16.12 -10.49 35.35
C THR A 657 17.01 -10.16 36.54
N LEU A 658 17.44 -8.90 36.63
CA LEU A 658 18.04 -8.31 37.83
C LEU A 658 17.02 -8.39 38.97
N LYS A 659 17.15 -9.42 39.81
CA LYS A 659 16.31 -9.62 41.00
C LYS A 659 16.55 -8.46 41.98
N THR A 660 15.60 -7.54 42.03
CA THR A 660 15.55 -6.48 43.04
C THR A 660 15.34 -7.10 44.42
N PHE A 661 16.41 -7.19 45.20
CA PHE A 661 16.38 -7.67 46.58
C PHE A 661 15.69 -6.65 47.50
N SER A 662 14.40 -6.88 47.77
CA SER A 662 13.69 -6.22 48.88
C SER A 662 14.05 -6.90 50.21
N PRO A 663 14.60 -6.19 51.21
CA PRO A 663 14.97 -6.79 52.49
C PRO A 663 13.73 -7.11 53.36
N PRO A 664 13.74 -8.24 54.10
CA PRO A 664 12.58 -8.67 54.89
C PRO A 664 12.51 -7.94 56.24
N PHE A 665 11.59 -6.98 56.37
CA PHE A 665 11.24 -6.40 57.68
C PHE A 665 10.49 -7.41 58.56
N LYS A 666 11.18 -7.98 59.54
CA LYS A 666 10.56 -8.74 60.63
C LYS A 666 9.78 -7.79 61.54
N LYS A 667 8.55 -8.17 61.92
CA LYS A 667 7.88 -7.60 63.08
C LYS A 667 8.45 -8.20 64.37
N THR A 668 8.65 -7.39 65.40
CA THR A 668 8.81 -7.85 66.78
C THR A 668 8.27 -6.78 67.74
N THR A 669 7.69 -7.24 68.84
CA THR A 669 7.22 -6.54 70.04
C THR A 669 8.37 -5.89 70.84
N ASP A 670 8.20 -5.01 71.84
CA ASP A 670 7.04 -4.39 72.53
C ASP A 670 7.50 -3.04 73.13
N MET A 671 6.58 -2.09 73.44
CA MET A 671 6.51 -1.42 74.77
C MET A 671 5.39 -0.37 74.90
N VAL A 672 4.95 -0.15 76.14
CA VAL A 672 3.98 0.87 76.59
C VAL A 672 4.72 2.05 77.23
N ILE A 673 4.20 3.28 77.08
CA ILE A 673 4.29 4.38 78.06
C ILE A 673 3.21 5.45 77.76
N THR A 674 2.89 6.28 78.75
CA THR A 674 1.60 7.01 78.89
C THR A 674 1.67 8.53 78.71
N ASP A 675 0.70 9.05 77.95
CA ASP A 675 -0.09 10.28 78.21
C ASP A 675 0.61 11.66 78.26
N THR A 676 -0.21 12.70 78.29
CA THR A 676 0.07 14.15 78.23
C THR A 676 0.54 14.69 76.86
N GLY A 677 0.12 15.89 76.43
CA GLY A 677 -0.93 16.72 77.04
C GLY A 677 -1.01 18.15 76.52
N LEU A 678 -2.14 18.47 75.88
CA LEU A 678 -2.74 19.80 75.71
C LEU A 678 -2.16 20.77 74.64
N ALA A 679 -3.01 21.07 73.65
CA ALA A 679 -2.91 22.25 72.78
C ALA A 679 -4.00 23.28 73.13
N THR A 680 -3.77 24.55 72.80
CA THR A 680 -4.71 25.67 73.01
C THR A 680 -4.58 26.75 71.94
N LYS A 681 -5.61 27.42 71.40
CA LYS A 681 -7.09 27.24 71.25
C LYS A 681 -7.50 28.34 70.21
N ILE A 682 -8.33 28.11 69.17
CA ILE A 682 -9.82 27.99 69.13
C ILE A 682 -10.53 29.27 69.65
N PRO A 683 -11.70 29.73 69.12
CA PRO A 683 -12.56 29.22 68.02
C PRO A 683 -12.33 30.03 66.72
N VAL A 684 -13.21 30.26 65.71
CA VAL A 684 -14.66 30.07 65.39
C VAL A 684 -14.76 29.87 63.84
N LEU A 685 -15.85 29.61 63.08
CA LEU A 685 -17.31 29.43 63.20
C LEU A 685 -17.76 28.65 61.92
N GLY A 686 -18.80 27.80 61.86
CA GLY A 686 -19.65 27.19 62.90
C GLY A 686 -21.11 26.94 62.43
N ILE A 687 -21.69 25.80 62.89
CA ILE A 687 -23.14 25.43 62.99
C ILE A 687 -23.99 25.30 61.69
N LEU A 688 -24.90 24.31 61.48
CA LEU A 688 -25.59 23.25 62.27
C LEU A 688 -25.49 21.86 61.54
N ASN A 689 -25.37 20.66 62.15
CA ASN A 689 -26.27 19.86 63.05
C ASN A 689 -27.42 19.15 62.26
N ILE A 690 -27.80 17.84 62.35
CA ILE A 690 -28.08 16.92 63.49
C ILE A 690 -28.00 15.38 63.11
N THR A 691 -27.69 14.52 64.09
CA THR A 691 -27.77 13.02 64.31
C THR A 691 -27.95 11.91 63.23
N SER A 692 -27.30 10.77 63.54
CA SER A 692 -27.38 9.34 63.10
C SER A 692 -28.63 8.56 63.70
N PRO A 693 -28.81 7.19 63.76
CA PRO A 693 -27.82 6.06 63.68
C PRO A 693 -28.24 4.57 63.28
N LEU A 694 -27.25 3.65 63.37
CA LEU A 694 -27.27 2.16 63.61
C LEU A 694 -27.71 1.11 62.52
N ASN A 695 -27.45 -0.22 62.68
CA ASN A 695 -26.18 -1.00 62.77
C ASN A 695 -26.38 -2.57 62.77
N PHE A 696 -25.28 -3.35 62.65
CA PHE A 696 -24.99 -4.75 63.10
C PHE A 696 -25.43 -6.05 62.33
N ASN A 697 -24.42 -6.82 61.86
CA ASN A 697 -24.00 -8.24 62.11
C ASN A 697 -25.05 -9.40 62.32
N ILE A 698 -24.79 -10.69 62.01
CA ILE A 698 -23.87 -11.65 62.70
C ILE A 698 -23.58 -12.97 61.91
N ILE A 699 -22.35 -13.48 62.07
CA ILE A 699 -21.73 -14.84 62.04
C ILE A 699 -22.60 -16.13 61.84
N GLY A 700 -22.10 -17.12 61.05
CA GLY A 700 -22.42 -18.58 61.10
C GLY A 700 -22.32 -19.27 59.72
N VAL A 701 -21.60 -20.37 59.39
CA VAL A 701 -21.24 -21.70 59.99
C VAL A 701 -22.06 -22.88 59.41
N ASN A 702 -21.36 -23.79 58.71
CA ASN A 702 -21.59 -25.22 58.39
C ASN A 702 -22.91 -25.79 57.76
N THR A 703 -22.69 -26.56 56.68
CA THR A 703 -23.31 -27.82 56.14
C THR A 703 -24.20 -28.71 57.06
N PRO A 704 -24.90 -29.76 56.55
CA PRO A 704 -25.65 -29.94 55.27
C PRO A 704 -26.96 -30.79 55.38
N THR A 705 -27.84 -30.79 54.35
CA THR A 705 -28.91 -31.81 54.05
C THR A 705 -29.47 -31.54 52.62
N GLN A 706 -29.95 -32.44 51.75
CA GLN A 706 -30.88 -33.62 51.81
C GLN A 706 -32.35 -33.26 52.17
N SER A 707 -33.41 -33.76 51.51
CA SER A 707 -33.53 -34.55 50.27
C SER A 707 -35.00 -34.55 49.76
N THR A 708 -35.25 -35.22 48.62
CA THR A 708 -36.50 -35.93 48.26
C THR A 708 -37.85 -35.19 48.22
N ALA A 709 -38.40 -35.07 47.00
CA ALA A 709 -39.68 -35.67 46.64
C ALA A 709 -39.68 -36.02 45.14
N ALA A 710 -40.29 -37.13 44.74
CA ALA A 710 -40.40 -37.56 43.35
C ALA A 710 -41.78 -38.17 43.09
N THR A 711 -42.29 -38.04 41.86
CA THR A 711 -43.50 -38.73 41.42
C THR A 711 -43.31 -39.28 40.00
N GLU A 712 -43.30 -40.60 39.92
CA GLU A 712 -43.47 -41.42 38.71
C GLU A 712 -44.92 -41.31 38.17
N VAL A 713 -45.33 -41.77 36.98
CA VAL A 713 -44.71 -42.24 35.73
C VAL A 713 -45.84 -42.23 34.68
N HIS A 714 -45.56 -42.07 33.39
CA HIS A 714 -46.22 -42.87 32.34
C HIS A 714 -45.39 -42.87 31.06
N LYS A 715 -45.40 -44.00 30.34
CA LYS A 715 -44.51 -44.28 29.21
C LYS A 715 -45.20 -45.21 28.21
N THR A 716 -45.38 -44.77 26.97
CA THR A 716 -45.67 -45.60 25.79
C THR A 716 -45.24 -44.85 24.52
N ASP A 717 -44.26 -45.41 23.83
CA ASP A 717 -44.10 -45.68 22.39
C ASP A 717 -44.98 -44.95 21.34
N ALA A 718 -44.57 -44.78 20.08
CA ALA A 718 -43.25 -44.67 19.44
C ALA A 718 -43.44 -44.40 17.93
N THR A 719 -42.74 -43.42 17.35
CA THR A 719 -42.51 -43.33 15.90
C THR A 719 -41.19 -42.61 15.61
N THR A 720 -40.32 -43.25 14.82
CA THR A 720 -39.01 -42.72 14.44
C THR A 720 -39.08 -41.91 13.15
N ALA A 721 -38.48 -40.72 13.13
CA ALA A 721 -38.15 -39.98 11.91
C ALA A 721 -36.71 -39.45 12.03
N THR A 722 -35.78 -40.08 11.31
CA THR A 722 -34.36 -39.70 11.26
C THR A 722 -34.08 -38.72 10.13
N PRO A 723 -33.33 -37.63 10.35
CA PRO A 723 -32.79 -36.81 9.26
C PRO A 723 -31.69 -37.57 8.48
N PRO A 724 -31.43 -37.24 7.20
CA PRO A 724 -30.56 -38.05 6.33
C PRO A 724 -29.08 -37.67 6.41
N GLU A 725 -28.20 -38.64 6.72
CA GLU A 725 -26.74 -38.53 6.61
C GLU A 725 -26.20 -39.02 5.25
N ASP A 726 -26.69 -38.46 4.13
CA ASP A 726 -26.28 -38.90 2.77
C ASP A 726 -25.32 -37.92 2.03
N GLY A 727 -24.84 -36.87 2.71
CA GLY A 727 -23.97 -35.85 2.08
C GLY A 727 -22.57 -36.34 1.68
N PHE A 728 -21.90 -37.13 2.53
CA PHE A 728 -20.50 -37.51 2.33
C PHE A 728 -20.27 -38.71 1.39
N ALA A 729 -21.25 -39.60 1.27
CA ALA A 729 -21.18 -40.76 0.37
C ALA A 729 -21.19 -40.34 -1.11
N ALA A 730 -22.03 -39.37 -1.47
CA ALA A 730 -22.17 -38.87 -2.84
C ALA A 730 -20.90 -38.19 -3.38
N TYR A 731 -20.21 -37.39 -2.55
CA TYR A 731 -18.95 -36.75 -2.95
C TYR A 731 -17.81 -37.77 -3.15
N SER A 732 -17.76 -38.80 -2.31
CA SER A 732 -16.72 -39.84 -2.38
C SER A 732 -16.84 -40.71 -3.65
N THR A 733 -18.06 -41.01 -4.08
CA THR A 733 -18.31 -41.73 -5.34
C THR A 733 -18.07 -40.86 -6.57
N ALA A 734 -18.50 -39.59 -6.57
CA ALA A 734 -18.23 -38.65 -7.67
C ALA A 734 -16.73 -38.38 -7.90
N LEU A 735 -15.96 -38.22 -6.83
CA LEU A 735 -14.51 -37.97 -6.91
C LEU A 735 -13.75 -39.20 -7.44
N SER A 736 -14.07 -40.40 -6.94
CA SER A 736 -13.42 -41.65 -7.37
C SER A 736 -13.75 -42.01 -8.84
N VAL A 737 -14.98 -41.77 -9.30
CA VAL A 737 -15.35 -41.91 -10.72
C VAL A 737 -14.58 -40.91 -11.59
N THR A 738 -14.44 -39.65 -11.16
CA THR A 738 -13.71 -38.62 -11.90
C THR A 738 -12.22 -38.97 -12.03
N ILE A 739 -11.59 -39.47 -10.96
CA ILE A 739 -10.20 -39.97 -10.97
C ILE A 739 -10.06 -41.18 -11.91
N ALA A 740 -10.99 -42.14 -11.85
CA ALA A 740 -10.97 -43.32 -12.72
C ALA A 740 -11.07 -42.95 -14.21
N ILE A 741 -11.95 -42.00 -14.56
CA ILE A 741 -12.08 -41.48 -15.94
C ILE A 741 -10.80 -40.75 -16.36
N GLY A 742 -10.24 -39.88 -15.50
CA GLY A 742 -8.99 -39.16 -15.78
C GLY A 742 -7.80 -40.10 -16.05
N CYS A 743 -7.61 -41.11 -15.19
CA CYS A 743 -6.59 -42.14 -15.38
C CYS A 743 -6.83 -42.95 -16.67
N SER A 744 -8.08 -43.29 -16.99
CA SER A 744 -8.43 -44.03 -18.21
C SER A 744 -8.10 -43.24 -19.47
N LEU A 745 -8.41 -41.94 -19.51
CA LEU A 745 -8.08 -41.04 -20.63
C LEU A 745 -6.56 -40.83 -20.77
N LEU A 746 -5.83 -40.76 -19.66
CA LEU A 746 -4.36 -40.65 -19.68
C LEU A 746 -3.73 -41.93 -20.26
N ILE A 747 -4.20 -43.12 -19.84
CA ILE A 747 -3.75 -44.40 -20.39
C ILE A 747 -4.12 -44.52 -21.87
N LEU A 748 -5.33 -44.11 -22.28
CA LEU A 748 -5.74 -44.09 -23.68
C LEU A 748 -4.79 -43.22 -24.53
N ASN A 749 -4.47 -42.01 -24.07
CA ASN A 749 -3.54 -41.12 -24.77
C ASN A 749 -2.14 -41.73 -24.87
N VAL A 750 -1.61 -42.35 -23.83
CA VAL A 750 -0.32 -43.06 -23.87
C VAL A 750 -0.33 -44.21 -24.88
N LEU A 751 -1.42 -44.99 -24.93
CA LEU A 751 -1.58 -46.08 -25.91
C LEU A 751 -1.72 -45.57 -27.35
N ILE A 752 -2.40 -44.44 -27.58
CA ILE A 752 -2.48 -43.78 -28.89
C ILE A 752 -1.08 -43.30 -29.32
N PHE A 753 -0.33 -42.63 -28.45
CA PHE A 753 1.04 -42.21 -28.75
C PHE A 753 1.98 -43.40 -29.02
N ALA A 754 1.88 -44.47 -28.24
CA ALA A 754 2.65 -45.69 -28.47
C ALA A 754 2.29 -46.36 -29.81
N GLY A 755 1.00 -46.42 -30.15
CA GLY A 755 0.50 -46.93 -31.43
C GLY A 755 1.02 -46.13 -32.62
N VAL A 756 0.92 -44.80 -32.57
CA VAL A 756 1.44 -43.90 -33.62
C VAL A 756 2.97 -44.00 -33.73
N TYR A 757 3.68 -44.10 -32.61
CA TYR A 757 5.14 -44.27 -32.61
C TYR A 757 5.54 -45.59 -33.29
N TYR A 758 4.90 -46.71 -32.91
CA TYR A 758 5.13 -48.03 -33.49
C TYR A 758 4.77 -48.08 -34.98
N GLN A 759 3.68 -47.44 -35.38
CA GLN A 759 3.26 -47.35 -36.78
C GLN A 759 4.23 -46.50 -37.62
N ARG A 760 4.80 -45.43 -37.05
CA ARG A 760 5.84 -44.60 -37.69
C ARG A 760 7.17 -45.33 -37.82
N ASP A 761 7.53 -46.19 -36.87
CA ASP A 761 8.78 -46.96 -36.95
C ASP A 761 8.65 -48.14 -37.92
N LYS A 762 7.48 -48.80 -37.96
CA LYS A 762 7.16 -49.82 -38.96
C LYS A 762 7.15 -49.27 -40.39
N THR A 763 6.69 -48.04 -40.62
CA THR A 763 6.77 -47.41 -41.95
C THR A 763 8.17 -46.95 -42.33
N ARG A 764 9.07 -46.67 -41.37
CA ARG A 764 10.51 -46.49 -41.66
C ARG A 764 11.16 -47.80 -42.10
N MET A 765 10.90 -48.90 -41.41
CA MET A 765 11.48 -50.21 -41.74
C MET A 765 11.03 -50.75 -43.10
N ASN A 766 9.79 -50.48 -43.50
CA ASN A 766 9.29 -50.80 -44.86
C ASN A 766 9.69 -49.78 -45.94
N GLY A 767 10.37 -48.69 -45.60
CA GLY A 767 10.71 -47.59 -46.51
C GLY A 767 12.14 -47.58 -47.04
N GLN A 768 12.95 -48.62 -46.75
CA GLN A 768 14.40 -48.60 -46.98
C GLN A 768 14.92 -49.74 -47.90
N ASP A 769 14.04 -50.37 -48.67
CA ASP A 769 14.39 -51.25 -49.81
C ASP A 769 13.80 -50.66 -51.11
N GLY A 770 14.63 -50.42 -52.13
CA GLY A 770 14.18 -49.97 -53.46
C GLY A 770 14.93 -48.76 -54.04
N HIS A 771 16.21 -48.93 -54.38
CA HIS A 771 17.00 -47.92 -55.09
C HIS A 771 17.05 -48.23 -56.60
N THR A 772 16.59 -47.34 -57.48
CA THR A 772 17.27 -46.94 -58.75
C THR A 772 16.44 -46.00 -59.66
N ASN A 773 17.15 -45.08 -60.31
CA ASN A 773 16.92 -44.49 -61.66
C ASN A 773 15.59 -43.77 -62.04
N GLY A 774 15.75 -42.60 -62.69
CA GLY A 774 15.17 -42.47 -64.04
C GLY A 774 14.11 -41.39 -64.39
N ALA A 775 14.42 -40.11 -64.19
CA ALA A 775 14.08 -38.97 -65.09
C ALA A 775 12.64 -38.66 -65.64
N HIS A 776 12.35 -37.35 -65.69
CA HIS A 776 11.65 -36.59 -66.75
C HIS A 776 10.10 -36.43 -66.86
N LEU A 777 9.72 -35.15 -67.10
CA LEU A 777 8.68 -34.59 -68.02
C LEU A 777 7.19 -34.40 -67.60
N LYS A 778 6.73 -33.14 -67.82
CA LYS A 778 5.38 -32.61 -68.18
C LYS A 778 4.15 -33.10 -67.39
N LYS A 779 3.46 -32.24 -66.62
CA LYS A 779 2.54 -31.15 -67.06
C LYS A 779 1.36 -31.61 -67.95
N ARG A 780 0.14 -31.24 -67.50
CA ARG A 780 -1.18 -31.18 -68.21
C ARG A 780 -2.08 -32.43 -68.04
N VAL A 781 -3.43 -32.37 -67.98
CA VAL A 781 -4.44 -31.47 -67.34
C VAL A 781 -5.86 -32.11 -67.57
N GLU A 782 -6.92 -31.66 -66.86
CA GLU A 782 -8.37 -31.97 -67.11
C GLU A 782 -8.79 -33.47 -66.98
N ASN A 783 -10.01 -33.88 -66.60
CA ASN A 783 -11.33 -33.22 -66.42
C ASN A 783 -11.91 -33.59 -65.03
N GLY A 784 -12.83 -32.84 -64.42
CA GLY A 784 -14.30 -32.92 -64.65
C GLY A 784 -14.99 -33.75 -63.54
N GLN A 785 -16.26 -33.57 -63.16
CA GLN A 785 -17.29 -32.62 -63.60
C GLN A 785 -18.36 -32.50 -62.49
N MET A 786 -18.98 -31.33 -62.30
CA MET A 786 -20.09 -31.10 -61.33
C MET A 786 -21.45 -31.53 -61.94
N PRO A 787 -22.52 -31.82 -61.16
CA PRO A 787 -23.47 -30.73 -60.85
C PRO A 787 -24.33 -30.83 -59.56
N ASN A 788 -24.56 -29.66 -58.95
CA ASN A 788 -25.82 -29.07 -58.47
C ASN A 788 -26.83 -29.80 -57.52
N ASN A 789 -27.01 -29.16 -56.35
CA ASN A 789 -28.26 -28.64 -55.75
C ASN A 789 -29.35 -29.56 -55.14
N ILE A 790 -29.72 -29.21 -53.91
CA ILE A 790 -31.06 -28.70 -53.54
C ILE A 790 -30.94 -27.77 -52.29
N CYS A 791 -31.93 -26.89 -52.06
CA CYS A 791 -31.95 -25.80 -51.04
C CYS A 791 -31.90 -26.30 -49.58
N GLY A 792 -31.75 -25.48 -48.53
CA GLY A 792 -31.77 -24.00 -48.34
C GLY A 792 -31.75 -23.73 -46.81
N ASP A 793 -31.74 -22.52 -46.22
CA ASP A 793 -31.67 -21.10 -46.62
C ASP A 793 -30.99 -20.36 -45.41
N LEU A 794 -30.65 -19.06 -45.37
CA LEU A 794 -30.89 -17.90 -46.25
C LEU A 794 -29.71 -16.90 -46.15
N GLU A 795 -29.44 -16.14 -47.22
CA GLU A 795 -28.45 -15.04 -47.25
C GLU A 795 -29.05 -13.65 -46.99
N GLY A 796 -28.17 -12.67 -46.76
CA GLY A 796 -28.42 -11.24 -47.01
C GLY A 796 -28.05 -10.32 -45.84
N ALA A 797 -27.48 -9.12 -46.04
CA ALA A 797 -27.03 -8.40 -47.24
C ALA A 797 -26.18 -7.19 -46.76
N LEU A 798 -25.30 -6.51 -47.52
CA LEU A 798 -24.76 -6.71 -48.87
C LEU A 798 -23.37 -6.06 -48.97
N THR A 799 -22.63 -6.38 -50.02
CA THR A 799 -21.28 -5.89 -50.36
C THR A 799 -21.13 -4.36 -50.50
N TYR A 800 -19.91 -3.85 -50.30
CA TYR A 800 -19.20 -3.21 -51.43
C TYR A 800 -17.68 -3.41 -51.38
N GLN A 801 -17.02 -3.42 -52.55
CA GLN A 801 -15.58 -3.67 -52.70
C GLN A 801 -14.84 -2.48 -53.33
N THR A 802 -13.56 -2.31 -52.98
CA THR A 802 -12.45 -1.94 -53.89
C THR A 802 -11.13 -2.10 -53.10
N SER A 803 -10.17 -3.00 -53.36
CA SER A 803 -9.61 -3.67 -54.55
C SER A 803 -8.30 -3.03 -55.05
N LEU A 804 -7.28 -3.89 -55.23
CA LEU A 804 -5.87 -3.70 -55.68
C LEU A 804 -4.84 -3.82 -54.54
N LYS A 805 -4.34 -5.03 -54.23
CA LYS A 805 -3.26 -5.78 -54.92
C LYS A 805 -1.87 -5.13 -54.83
N ASN A 806 -0.98 -5.74 -54.04
CA ASN A 806 0.18 -6.48 -54.56
C ASN A 806 0.83 -7.34 -53.46
N ASP A 807 1.28 -8.54 -53.84
CA ASP A 807 1.79 -9.66 -53.03
C ASP A 807 2.44 -10.67 -54.01
N PRO A 808 3.17 -11.73 -53.62
CA PRO A 808 3.73 -12.07 -52.30
C PRO A 808 5.22 -12.56 -52.33
N ALA A 809 5.85 -12.75 -51.16
CA ALA A 809 6.92 -13.75 -50.91
C ALA A 809 7.34 -13.79 -49.41
N THR A 810 7.71 -14.91 -48.74
CA THR A 810 7.56 -16.34 -49.04
C THR A 810 7.73 -17.18 -47.75
N ILE A 811 6.70 -17.98 -47.40
CA ILE A 811 6.69 -19.28 -46.70
C ILE A 811 7.13 -19.45 -45.22
N LEU A 812 6.25 -20.17 -44.50
CA LEU A 812 6.38 -20.75 -43.16
C LEU A 812 7.40 -21.90 -43.02
N SER A 813 7.86 -22.17 -41.80
CA SER A 813 8.13 -23.56 -41.35
C SER A 813 7.91 -23.71 -39.83
N HIS A 814 7.69 -24.95 -39.35
CA HIS A 814 7.13 -25.26 -38.03
C HIS A 814 8.16 -25.53 -36.90
N HIS A 815 7.62 -25.57 -35.67
CA HIS A 815 8.24 -26.05 -34.42
C HIS A 815 9.28 -27.16 -34.51
N HIS A 816 10.24 -27.13 -33.59
CA HIS A 816 10.45 -28.26 -32.67
C HIS A 816 11.04 -27.82 -31.31
N HIS A 817 10.73 -28.56 -30.24
CA HIS A 817 11.36 -28.39 -28.92
C HIS A 817 12.77 -29.01 -28.85
N SER A 818 13.70 -28.39 -28.12
CA SER A 818 14.79 -29.07 -27.40
C SER A 818 15.39 -28.17 -26.29
N HIS A 819 16.16 -28.76 -25.36
CA HIS A 819 16.75 -28.05 -24.21
C HIS A 819 18.04 -27.28 -24.56
N HIS A 820 18.19 -26.09 -23.97
CA HIS A 820 19.47 -25.49 -23.57
C HIS A 820 19.22 -24.84 -22.18
N GLN A 821 19.89 -25.17 -21.08
CA GLN A 821 21.33 -25.06 -20.78
C GLN A 821 21.90 -23.66 -21.06
N LEU A 822 22.10 -22.91 -19.98
CA LEU A 822 22.74 -21.58 -19.98
C LEU A 822 24.28 -21.74 -20.09
N PRO A 823 24.94 -21.06 -21.05
CA PRO A 823 26.39 -20.86 -21.00
C PRO A 823 26.76 -19.73 -20.01
N PRO A 824 28.01 -19.70 -19.50
CA PRO A 824 28.49 -18.66 -18.58
C PRO A 824 28.73 -17.31 -19.29
N PRO A 825 28.81 -16.18 -18.55
CA PRO A 825 29.11 -14.88 -19.12
C PRO A 825 30.57 -14.78 -19.56
N GLU A 826 30.78 -14.39 -20.82
CA GLU A 826 32.09 -14.20 -21.44
C GLU A 826 32.60 -12.76 -21.23
N PHE A 827 33.91 -12.59 -20.99
CA PHE A 827 34.55 -11.29 -20.70
C PHE A 827 35.61 -10.96 -21.77
N ALA A 828 35.27 -10.07 -22.70
CA ALA A 828 36.13 -9.45 -23.71
C ALA A 828 35.38 -8.21 -24.28
N ASP A 829 35.98 -7.08 -24.67
CA ASP A 829 37.40 -6.69 -24.67
C ASP A 829 37.54 -5.16 -24.42
N LEU A 830 38.75 -4.72 -24.08
CA LEU A 830 39.15 -3.31 -23.97
C LEU A 830 39.87 -2.82 -25.24
N PRO A 831 39.80 -1.53 -25.57
CA PRO A 831 40.93 -0.81 -26.16
C PRO A 831 41.64 0.03 -25.09
N SER A 832 42.92 -0.25 -24.86
CA SER A 832 43.75 0.42 -23.85
C SER A 832 44.56 1.59 -24.43
N ASN A 833 44.79 2.65 -23.63
CA ASN A 833 45.93 3.56 -23.80
C ASN A 833 46.22 4.39 -22.53
N ASN A 834 47.37 4.11 -21.91
CA ASN A 834 48.23 4.93 -21.04
C ASN A 834 47.58 6.00 -20.11
N VAL A 835 47.43 5.82 -18.78
CA VAL A 835 48.41 5.56 -17.69
C VAL A 835 49.17 6.81 -17.20
N ALA A 836 48.94 7.21 -15.93
CA ALA A 836 49.95 7.56 -14.92
C ALA A 836 49.35 7.86 -13.52
N GLY A 837 49.94 7.32 -12.44
CA GLY A 837 49.91 7.95 -11.10
C GLY A 837 49.25 7.22 -9.90
N MET A 838 50.05 6.42 -9.16
CA MET A 838 49.98 6.12 -7.69
C MET A 838 48.68 5.54 -7.07
N ALA A 839 48.69 4.73 -5.99
CA ALA A 839 49.75 3.99 -5.27
C ALA A 839 49.13 2.77 -4.53
N THR A 840 49.94 1.84 -4.03
CA THR A 840 49.51 0.48 -3.59
C THR A 840 49.64 0.21 -2.08
N LEU A 841 48.68 -0.55 -1.51
CA LEU A 841 48.81 -1.30 -0.25
C LEU A 841 48.17 -2.72 -0.40
N PRO A 842 48.44 -3.69 0.50
CA PRO A 842 48.75 -5.06 0.07
C PRO A 842 47.61 -6.10 0.08
N ARG A 843 47.88 -7.25 -0.56
CA ARG A 843 47.00 -8.41 -0.71
C ARG A 843 47.36 -9.53 0.29
N ALA A 844 46.34 -10.22 0.84
CA ALA A 844 46.51 -11.37 1.73
C ALA A 844 46.98 -12.66 1.00
N PRO A 845 47.64 -13.61 1.71
CA PRO A 845 48.17 -14.85 1.11
C PRO A 845 47.11 -15.94 0.86
N PRO A 846 47.38 -16.92 -0.05
CA PRO A 846 46.46 -18.01 -0.37
C PRO A 846 46.52 -19.19 0.64
N PRO A 847 45.47 -20.05 0.68
CA PRO A 847 45.41 -21.18 1.62
C PRO A 847 46.32 -22.36 1.25
N PRO A 848 46.75 -23.19 2.23
CA PRO A 848 47.66 -24.31 2.02
C PRO A 848 46.97 -25.53 1.38
N LYS A 849 47.77 -26.37 0.70
CA LYS A 849 47.34 -27.65 0.11
C LYS A 849 47.60 -28.81 1.08
N LEU A 850 46.74 -29.83 1.06
CA LEU A 850 46.96 -31.09 1.79
C LEU A 850 48.21 -31.83 1.29
N GLY A 851 49.09 -32.20 2.22
CA GLY A 851 50.19 -33.15 2.03
C GLY A 851 50.03 -34.36 2.95
N LYS A 852 50.51 -35.54 2.53
CA LYS A 852 50.33 -36.80 3.28
C LYS A 852 51.54 -37.12 4.19
N SER A 853 51.23 -37.46 5.45
CA SER A 853 51.89 -38.43 6.34
C SER A 853 53.42 -38.64 6.29
N ASN A 854 54.09 -38.34 7.43
CA ASN A 854 55.10 -39.18 8.12
C ASN A 854 55.28 -38.58 9.55
N ILE A 855 54.92 -39.28 10.63
CA ILE A 855 55.67 -40.34 11.38
C ILE A 855 56.77 -39.77 12.32
N ASN A 856 56.50 -39.90 13.64
CA ASN A 856 57.39 -39.75 14.81
C ASN A 856 57.99 -38.33 15.07
N THR A 857 58.38 -37.92 16.29
CA THR A 857 58.66 -38.65 17.55
C THR A 857 58.27 -37.82 18.80
N LEU A 858 58.15 -38.43 19.99
CA LEU A 858 57.92 -37.75 21.29
C LEU A 858 59.22 -37.16 21.87
N ALA A 859 59.13 -36.09 22.69
CA ALA A 859 59.56 -36.07 24.11
C ALA A 859 59.50 -34.65 24.76
N SER A 860 59.10 -34.60 26.05
CA SER A 860 59.41 -33.63 27.14
C SER A 860 59.93 -32.19 26.86
N GLY A 861 59.49 -31.14 27.56
CA GLY A 861 58.49 -31.02 28.65
C GLY A 861 58.71 -29.77 29.54
N GLN A 862 57.78 -29.53 30.50
CA GLN A 862 57.81 -28.49 31.56
C GLN A 862 57.68 -27.00 31.13
N LEU A 863 57.13 -26.06 31.92
CA LEU A 863 56.04 -26.10 32.94
C LEU A 863 55.66 -24.65 33.32
N GLN A 864 54.40 -24.22 33.17
CA GLN A 864 53.72 -23.26 34.09
C GLN A 864 52.22 -23.15 33.77
N GLU A 865 51.44 -22.73 34.76
CA GLU A 865 49.98 -22.91 34.83
C GLU A 865 49.32 -21.72 35.54
N ASN A 866 48.11 -21.33 35.09
CA ASN A 866 46.95 -20.93 35.93
C ASN A 866 45.84 -20.21 35.13
N GLN A 867 44.75 -20.93 34.81
CA GLN A 867 43.40 -20.35 34.61
C GLN A 867 42.34 -21.42 34.98
N PRO A 868 41.27 -21.09 35.74
CA PRO A 868 40.34 -22.09 36.25
C PRO A 868 39.21 -22.47 35.28
N LEU A 869 39.29 -23.70 34.77
CA LEU A 869 38.22 -24.69 34.54
C LEU A 869 36.75 -24.22 34.39
N LEU A 870 36.14 -24.62 33.27
CA LEU A 870 34.70 -24.88 33.12
C LEU A 870 34.47 -26.40 32.97
N SER A 871 33.43 -26.93 33.61
CA SER A 871 33.09 -28.37 33.60
C SER A 871 32.20 -28.78 32.43
N ALA A 872 32.32 -30.02 31.95
CA ALA A 872 31.61 -30.52 30.77
C ALA A 872 30.58 -31.63 31.08
N HIS A 873 29.50 -31.65 30.30
CA HIS A 873 28.89 -32.85 29.71
C HIS A 873 28.19 -32.39 28.41
N GLN A 874 28.61 -32.81 27.22
CA GLN A 874 28.47 -34.14 26.62
C GLN A 874 27.08 -34.36 26.01
N MET A 875 27.01 -34.21 24.69
CA MET A 875 25.81 -34.32 23.86
C MET A 875 25.72 -35.71 23.25
N GLN A 876 24.56 -36.36 23.31
CA GLN A 876 24.35 -37.71 22.80
C GLN A 876 23.31 -37.70 21.66
N MET A 877 23.68 -38.22 20.48
CA MET A 877 22.77 -38.30 19.33
C MET A 877 21.88 -39.54 19.42
N ILE A 878 20.60 -39.40 19.04
CA ILE A 878 19.69 -40.51 18.76
C ILE A 878 18.96 -40.23 17.44
N ASN A 879 18.91 -41.22 16.56
CA ASN A 879 18.25 -41.14 15.25
C ASN A 879 16.73 -41.17 15.36
N THR A 880 16.03 -40.43 14.50
CA THR A 880 14.60 -40.61 14.21
C THR A 880 14.42 -41.49 12.97
N SER A 881 14.04 -42.75 13.17
CA SER A 881 13.81 -43.72 12.08
C SER A 881 12.34 -43.76 11.65
N THR A 882 12.10 -43.75 10.33
CA THR A 882 10.79 -43.99 9.69
C THR A 882 10.17 -45.34 10.09
N LEU A 883 8.83 -45.39 10.17
CA LEU A 883 8.07 -46.63 10.41
C LEU A 883 7.01 -46.87 9.33
N THR A 884 6.99 -48.09 8.79
CA THR A 884 6.02 -48.60 7.80
C THR A 884 5.38 -49.91 8.26
N LYS A 885 4.13 -50.16 7.86
CA LYS A 885 3.28 -51.28 8.32
C LYS A 885 3.82 -52.69 7.96
N LYS A 886 3.73 -53.67 8.90
CA LYS A 886 2.83 -54.85 8.84
C LYS A 886 3.14 -55.97 9.87
N ASN A 887 2.06 -56.58 10.42
CA ASN A 887 1.88 -58.02 10.78
C ASN A 887 2.77 -58.64 11.91
N THR A 888 2.35 -59.66 12.71
CA THR A 888 1.06 -60.38 12.88
C THR A 888 0.97 -61.15 14.23
N GLN A 889 -0.26 -61.38 14.73
CA GLN A 889 -0.75 -62.48 15.62
C GLN A 889 -0.05 -62.82 16.96
N LEU A 890 -0.84 -62.90 18.05
CA LEU A 890 -1.38 -64.18 18.58
C LEU A 890 -2.28 -63.99 19.83
N ASN A 891 -3.43 -64.69 19.85
CA ASN A 891 -4.23 -65.14 21.04
C ASN A 891 -4.86 -64.09 22.01
N ALA A 892 -6.06 -64.30 22.58
CA ALA A 892 -7.04 -65.39 22.41
C ALA A 892 -8.47 -65.02 22.91
N LYS A 893 -9.50 -65.63 22.28
CA LYS A 893 -10.88 -65.95 22.78
C LYS A 893 -11.81 -64.76 23.13
N SER A 894 -13.13 -64.82 22.90
CA SER A 894 -14.00 -65.88 22.35
C SER A 894 -15.34 -65.37 21.79
N ASN A 895 -15.84 -66.04 20.74
CA ASN A 895 -17.24 -66.28 20.34
C ASN A 895 -18.26 -65.11 20.28
N VAL A 896 -18.78 -64.84 19.08
CA VAL A 896 -20.14 -65.18 18.60
C VAL A 896 -20.16 -65.03 17.05
N THR A 897 -21.19 -65.52 16.35
CA THR A 897 -21.15 -65.92 14.92
C THR A 897 -22.26 -65.32 14.05
N MET A 898 -21.93 -65.03 12.78
CA MET A 898 -22.83 -64.78 11.62
C MET A 898 -23.63 -63.45 11.68
N GLU A 899 -24.06 -62.77 10.61
CA GLU A 899 -23.84 -62.80 9.14
C GLU A 899 -24.26 -61.39 8.59
N GLU A 900 -24.10 -60.90 7.34
CA GLU A 900 -23.49 -61.33 6.06
C GLU A 900 -23.09 -60.05 5.25
N LEU A 901 -22.76 -60.22 3.96
CA LEU A 901 -22.85 -59.26 2.85
C LEU A 901 -21.82 -58.11 2.66
N ARG A 902 -21.42 -58.06 1.39
CA ARG A 902 -20.77 -57.00 0.57
C ARG A 902 -21.48 -55.63 0.71
N VAL A 903 -20.86 -54.49 0.40
CA VAL A 903 -19.89 -54.19 -0.70
C VAL A 903 -18.67 -53.42 -0.21
#